data_AF-D3BPL1-F1
#
_entry.id   AF-D3BPL1-F1
#
_cell.length_a   1.000
_cell.length_b   1.000
_cell.length_c   1.000
_cell.angle_alpha   90.00
_cell.angle_beta   90.00
_cell.angle_gamma   90.00
#
_symmetry.space_group_name_H-M   'P 1'
#
loop_
_entity.id
_entity.type
_entity.pdbx_description
1 polymer ?
#
loop_
_entity_poly.entity_id
_entity_poly.type
_entity_poly.pdbx_seq_one_letter_code
_entity_poly.pdbx_strand_id
1 'polypeptide(L)'
;MSAFEVEHLATCITAHAWNADRSRVALCPNNNEIHIFAKQGTSWVVEHVLVEHDQVVTSIDWAPKTNRIVSSSQDRNAYVWTFKDGQWKPVLVLLRINRAATHVKWSPNENKFAVASGAKLVCICFFEEEHDWWASHHIKKHKSTVLKVDWHPNNLLLATSSSDYKVRVFDAYVKVADGRNVQRPYGEIPFGQPIFEFDQCASWVHALKWSASGSRLGFSSHDSTLAVADFSGGDQPQVQKLRLRNLPLRDLLFVTENSIVGVGHDCTPILITCAGGQWKLDGELDKESGPAAGAGSTSARNVFQNKVDLGESKVDIKLPYVHQNCITTILPFKATGGVVSDFSTSGLDGNIVIWHVKPLETKKENIDRICFSLVCKRLYNERDKYLSFNTDSINIGGCDNVFIQYNHPHFKLPSYDSTLRRSIQSKNDCNLYISSDIDISLNDFSFRYKNIKTLESIPTFITNLIISVKVHREDESEHIYKLLSKSESVRQLIGCHTLKYGLPKSLESLVFTHDFNEPLVRGSLPNGLKSLHFGVRFNQPLQKGILPESLSSLAFCGGAFQHVFEPGMLPSSLKTLFLTEYTQTFKMGALPHHLEFLSYSGARTVLAKGILPTTIHTLRMAPDIWIQGDLDLPNLKDLRLTFRANSLARCLPPLQI
;
A
#
# COMPACT_ATOMS: atom_id res chain seq x y z
N MET A 1 -20.94 14.09 -15.11
CA MET A 1 -21.23 14.05 -13.65
C MET A 1 -22.46 14.91 -13.42
N SER A 2 -23.09 14.94 -12.24
CA SER A 2 -24.24 15.82 -11.99
C SER A 2 -24.27 16.28 -10.54
N ALA A 3 -24.71 17.53 -10.31
CA ALA A 3 -25.12 18.00 -8.99
C ALA A 3 -26.32 17.18 -8.52
N PHE A 4 -26.37 16.79 -7.25
CA PHE A 4 -27.52 16.04 -6.71
C PHE A 4 -28.04 16.57 -5.38
N GLU A 5 -27.26 17.38 -4.67
CA GLU A 5 -27.70 18.11 -3.47
C GLU A 5 -27.20 19.56 -3.60
N VAL A 6 -28.13 20.51 -3.55
CA VAL A 6 -27.87 21.96 -3.67
C VAL A 6 -28.57 22.62 -2.50
N GLU A 7 -27.79 23.28 -1.65
CA GLU A 7 -28.29 23.91 -0.43
C GLU A 7 -27.79 25.35 -0.36
N HIS A 8 -28.71 26.29 -0.16
CA HIS A 8 -28.38 27.71 0.01
C HIS A 8 -28.30 28.01 1.52
N LEU A 9 -27.07 28.17 2.04
CA LEU A 9 -26.83 28.24 3.49
C LEU A 9 -26.40 29.64 3.99
N ALA A 10 -25.98 30.52 3.09
CA ALA A 10 -25.60 31.90 3.42
C ALA A 10 -25.78 32.79 2.19
N THR A 11 -25.59 34.10 2.31
CA THR A 11 -25.58 35.01 1.16
C THR A 11 -24.31 34.87 0.32
N CYS A 12 -23.18 34.55 0.95
CA CYS A 12 -21.87 34.37 0.32
C CYS A 12 -21.04 33.41 1.17
N ILE A 13 -20.38 32.42 0.58
CA ILE A 13 -19.52 31.49 1.30
C ILE A 13 -18.07 31.66 0.85
N THR A 14 -17.22 32.15 1.76
CA THR A 14 -15.79 32.39 1.47
C THR A 14 -14.92 31.17 1.73
N ALA A 15 -15.31 30.31 2.68
CA ALA A 15 -14.66 29.06 2.99
C ALA A 15 -15.65 28.09 3.64
N HIS A 16 -15.46 26.78 3.44
CA HIS A 16 -16.16 25.73 4.17
C HIS A 16 -15.22 24.58 4.52
N ALA A 17 -15.61 23.78 5.53
CA ALA A 17 -14.93 22.57 5.93
C ALA A 17 -15.94 21.54 6.48
N TRP A 18 -15.64 20.26 6.29
CA TRP A 18 -16.51 19.15 6.72
C TRP A 18 -15.91 18.40 7.89
N ASN A 19 -16.74 18.00 8.85
CA ASN A 19 -16.34 17.04 9.87
C ASN A 19 -16.13 15.63 9.26
N ALA A 20 -15.58 14.69 10.04
CA ALA A 20 -15.12 13.40 9.54
C ALA A 20 -16.21 12.54 8.85
N ASP A 21 -17.41 12.50 9.42
CA ASP A 21 -18.55 11.70 8.94
C ASP A 21 -19.44 12.46 7.94
N ARG A 22 -19.11 13.72 7.64
CA ARG A 22 -19.88 14.62 6.76
C ARG A 22 -21.29 14.94 7.24
N SER A 23 -21.56 14.79 8.53
CA SER A 23 -22.84 15.17 9.14
C SER A 23 -22.94 16.68 9.44
N ARG A 24 -21.79 17.36 9.52
CA ARG A 24 -21.70 18.80 9.82
C ARG A 24 -20.78 19.53 8.84
N VAL A 25 -21.16 20.76 8.50
CA VAL A 25 -20.35 21.69 7.70
C VAL A 25 -20.13 22.98 8.48
N ALA A 26 -18.86 23.38 8.59
CA ALA A 26 -18.48 24.70 9.07
C ALA A 26 -18.29 25.61 7.86
N LEU A 27 -18.88 26.80 7.85
CA LEU A 27 -18.73 27.77 6.76
C LEU A 27 -18.59 29.20 7.28
N CYS A 28 -17.94 30.05 6.49
CA CYS A 28 -17.86 31.50 6.75
C CYS A 28 -18.81 32.25 5.81
N PRO A 29 -19.85 32.92 6.33
CA PRO A 29 -20.79 33.70 5.54
C PRO A 29 -20.25 35.10 5.16
N ASN A 30 -18.98 35.18 4.73
CA ASN A 30 -18.27 36.42 4.40
C ASN A 30 -18.24 37.47 5.53
N ASN A 31 -18.16 37.01 6.78
CA ASN A 31 -18.05 37.86 7.97
C ASN A 31 -16.95 37.32 8.91
N ASN A 32 -16.93 37.79 10.14
CA ASN A 32 -15.98 37.38 11.18
C ASN A 32 -16.43 36.15 12.00
N GLU A 33 -17.51 35.48 11.60
CA GLU A 33 -18.08 34.34 12.30
C GLU A 33 -17.92 33.06 11.49
N ILE A 34 -18.01 31.91 12.17
CA ILE A 34 -18.05 30.60 11.51
C ILE A 34 -19.32 29.89 11.96
N HIS A 35 -20.17 29.55 10.99
CA HIS A 35 -21.46 28.91 11.24
C HIS A 35 -21.30 27.40 11.01
N ILE A 36 -21.62 26.59 12.01
CA ILE A 36 -21.63 25.13 11.91
C ILE A 36 -23.06 24.69 11.72
N PHE A 37 -23.35 24.12 10.56
CA PHE A 37 -24.63 23.50 10.25
C PHE A 37 -24.56 21.99 10.47
N ALA A 38 -25.64 21.42 10.99
CA ALA A 38 -25.85 19.98 11.09
C ALA A 38 -27.04 19.55 10.24
N LYS A 39 -26.95 18.35 9.66
CA LYS A 39 -28.05 17.78 8.88
C LYS A 39 -29.11 17.19 9.81
N GLN A 40 -30.31 17.76 9.82
CA GLN A 40 -31.47 17.26 10.55
C GLN A 40 -32.56 16.84 9.55
N GLY A 41 -32.66 15.54 9.27
CA GLY A 41 -33.54 15.02 8.23
C GLY A 41 -33.10 15.46 6.83
N THR A 42 -33.93 16.26 6.17
CA THR A 42 -33.66 16.81 4.82
C THR A 42 -33.10 18.23 4.82
N SER A 43 -32.96 18.87 5.99
CA SER A 43 -32.59 20.28 6.07
C SER A 43 -31.33 20.48 6.90
N TRP A 44 -30.58 21.53 6.57
CA TRP A 44 -29.42 21.98 7.32
C TRP A 44 -29.84 23.06 8.32
N VAL A 45 -29.47 22.86 9.59
CA VAL A 45 -29.80 23.80 10.67
C VAL A 45 -28.51 24.25 11.33
N VAL A 46 -28.40 25.54 11.64
CA VAL A 46 -27.28 26.09 12.42
C VAL A 46 -27.30 25.45 13.81
N GLU A 47 -26.25 24.73 14.14
CA GLU A 47 -26.05 24.10 15.45
C GLU A 47 -25.18 24.98 16.36
N HIS A 48 -24.13 25.59 15.79
CA HIS A 48 -23.22 26.47 16.54
C HIS A 48 -22.78 27.66 15.69
N VAL A 49 -22.47 28.76 16.36
CA VAL A 49 -21.83 29.95 15.77
C VAL A 49 -20.57 30.24 16.58
N LEU A 50 -19.42 30.24 15.91
CA LEU A 50 -18.12 30.52 16.50
C LEU A 50 -17.79 32.00 16.30
N VAL A 51 -17.62 32.74 17.39
CA VAL A 51 -17.42 34.19 17.39
C VAL A 51 -16.20 34.54 18.23
N GLU A 52 -15.09 34.93 17.59
CA GLU A 52 -13.86 35.41 18.23
C GLU A 52 -12.97 36.25 17.30
N HIS A 53 -13.12 36.09 15.98
CA HIS A 53 -12.37 36.89 15.02
C HIS A 53 -12.94 38.31 14.95
N ASP A 54 -12.06 39.29 14.75
CA ASP A 54 -12.46 40.71 14.64
C ASP A 54 -12.71 41.14 13.18
N GLN A 55 -12.25 40.33 12.23
CA GLN A 55 -12.37 40.57 10.80
C GLN A 55 -12.75 39.30 10.05
N VAL A 56 -12.98 39.44 8.75
CA VAL A 56 -13.46 38.36 7.89
C VAL A 56 -12.57 37.13 7.97
N VAL A 57 -13.18 35.98 8.25
CA VAL A 57 -12.50 34.67 8.24
C VAL A 57 -12.20 34.29 6.80
N THR A 58 -10.92 34.06 6.50
CA THR A 58 -10.43 33.80 5.14
C THR A 58 -10.40 32.33 4.79
N SER A 59 -10.21 31.45 5.78
CA SER A 59 -10.08 30.01 5.56
C SER A 59 -10.34 29.25 6.85
N ILE A 60 -10.96 28.07 6.68
CA ILE A 60 -11.34 27.14 7.74
C ILE A 60 -10.85 25.75 7.31
N ASP A 61 -10.31 24.97 8.25
CA ASP A 61 -10.05 23.56 8.02
C ASP A 61 -10.46 22.73 9.25
N TRP A 62 -10.99 21.53 9.02
CA TRP A 62 -11.54 20.68 10.08
C TRP A 62 -10.78 19.36 10.12
N ALA A 63 -10.07 19.14 11.22
CA ALA A 63 -9.25 17.97 11.48
C ALA A 63 -10.16 16.74 11.74
N PRO A 64 -10.17 15.72 10.86
CA PRO A 64 -11.13 14.61 10.95
C PRO A 64 -10.89 13.65 12.12
N LYS A 65 -9.65 13.42 12.57
CA LYS A 65 -9.33 12.46 13.64
C LYS A 65 -9.53 13.09 15.02
N THR A 66 -9.09 14.33 15.20
CA THR A 66 -9.09 15.05 16.48
C THR A 66 -10.34 15.91 16.68
N ASN A 67 -11.18 16.07 15.65
CA ASN A 67 -12.37 16.91 15.66
C ASN A 67 -12.10 18.36 16.12
N ARG A 68 -10.97 18.91 15.67
CA ARG A 68 -10.59 20.31 15.92
C ARG A 68 -10.80 21.12 14.64
N ILE A 69 -11.30 22.33 14.79
CA ILE A 69 -11.39 23.29 13.68
C ILE A 69 -10.23 24.27 13.83
N VAL A 70 -9.59 24.62 12.73
CA VAL A 70 -8.68 25.76 12.69
C VAL A 70 -9.26 26.82 11.77
N SER A 71 -9.20 28.08 12.21
CA SER A 71 -9.62 29.23 11.41
C SER A 71 -8.49 30.24 11.30
N SER A 72 -8.49 30.99 10.21
CA SER A 72 -7.58 32.10 9.98
C SER A 72 -8.33 33.30 9.42
N SER A 73 -7.91 34.51 9.78
CA SER A 73 -8.63 35.73 9.45
C SER A 73 -7.72 36.90 9.04
N GLN A 74 -8.34 37.91 8.44
CA GLN A 74 -7.72 39.19 8.13
C GLN A 74 -7.25 39.96 9.39
N ASP A 75 -7.78 39.63 10.57
CA ASP A 75 -7.38 40.19 11.86
C ASP A 75 -5.94 39.84 12.28
N ARG A 76 -5.27 38.94 11.53
CA ARG A 76 -3.91 38.43 11.70
C ARG A 76 -3.79 37.28 12.70
N ASN A 77 -4.91 36.75 13.16
CA ASN A 77 -4.97 35.66 14.13
C ASN A 77 -5.37 34.35 13.46
N ALA A 78 -5.05 33.26 14.16
CA ALA A 78 -5.66 31.96 13.94
C ALA A 78 -6.16 31.43 15.28
N TYR A 79 -7.29 30.73 15.25
CA TYR A 79 -7.84 30.05 16.41
C TYR A 79 -7.92 28.55 16.13
N VAL A 80 -7.56 27.75 17.14
CA VAL A 80 -7.88 26.32 17.17
C VAL A 80 -9.08 26.14 18.08
N TRP A 81 -10.17 25.67 17.51
CA TRP A 81 -11.42 25.43 18.21
C TRP A 81 -11.49 23.97 18.64
N THR A 82 -11.78 23.75 19.92
CA THR A 82 -11.94 22.42 20.52
C THR A 82 -13.35 22.25 21.06
N PHE A 83 -14.00 21.13 20.77
CA PHE A 83 -15.34 20.85 21.29
C PHE A 83 -15.23 20.12 22.63
N LYS A 84 -15.59 20.80 23.73
CA LYS A 84 -15.61 20.24 25.09
C LYS A 84 -16.87 20.71 25.81
N ASP A 85 -17.50 19.83 26.58
CA ASP A 85 -18.68 20.16 27.40
C ASP A 85 -19.87 20.72 26.59
N GLY A 86 -20.05 20.26 25.34
CA GLY A 86 -21.12 20.73 24.46
C GLY A 86 -20.89 22.10 23.81
N GLN A 87 -19.70 22.70 23.98
CA GLN A 87 -19.35 24.00 23.43
C GLN A 87 -18.00 23.98 22.72
N TRP A 88 -17.87 24.84 21.71
CA TRP A 88 -16.61 25.08 21.03
C TRP A 88 -15.82 26.15 21.78
N LYS A 89 -14.64 25.79 22.26
CA LYS A 89 -13.72 26.69 22.96
C LYS A 89 -12.56 27.07 22.03
N PRO A 90 -12.35 28.37 21.76
CA PRO A 90 -11.24 28.88 20.98
C PRO A 90 -9.94 28.88 21.78
N VAL A 91 -8.83 28.57 21.11
CA VAL A 91 -7.47 28.76 21.63
C VAL A 91 -6.69 29.60 20.63
N LEU A 92 -6.21 30.77 21.06
CA LEU A 92 -5.44 31.69 20.22
C LEU A 92 -4.10 31.07 19.84
N VAL A 93 -3.73 31.19 18.55
CA VAL A 93 -2.42 30.79 18.05
C VAL A 93 -1.60 32.03 17.70
N LEU A 94 -0.42 32.14 18.32
CA LEU A 94 0.51 33.25 18.08
C LEU A 94 1.25 33.08 16.75
N LEU A 95 0.63 33.56 15.67
CA LEU A 95 1.21 33.54 14.32
C LEU A 95 2.42 34.47 14.17
N ARG A 96 2.47 35.56 14.94
CA ARG A 96 3.53 36.60 14.87
C ARG A 96 3.66 37.20 13.46
N ILE A 97 2.52 37.50 12.83
CA ILE A 97 2.41 38.14 11.51
C ILE A 97 1.85 39.57 11.62
N ASN A 98 2.23 40.43 10.68
CA ASN A 98 1.83 41.84 10.65
C ASN A 98 0.89 42.19 9.49
N ARG A 99 0.33 41.18 8.81
CA ARG A 99 -0.63 41.27 7.70
C ARG A 99 -1.61 40.10 7.79
N ALA A 100 -2.76 40.22 7.12
CA ALA A 100 -3.82 39.23 7.08
C ALA A 100 -3.30 37.80 6.85
N ALA A 101 -3.89 36.83 7.55
CA ALA A 101 -3.80 35.44 7.16
C ALA A 101 -4.71 35.22 5.94
N THR A 102 -4.31 34.33 5.03
CA THR A 102 -4.99 34.14 3.73
C THR A 102 -5.54 32.74 3.56
N HIS A 103 -4.88 31.73 4.13
CA HIS A 103 -5.29 30.33 4.03
C HIS A 103 -4.71 29.52 5.19
N VAL A 104 -5.47 28.55 5.69
CA VAL A 104 -5.01 27.62 6.73
C VAL A 104 -5.28 26.17 6.32
N LYS A 105 -4.39 25.25 6.70
CA LYS A 105 -4.61 23.83 6.50
C LYS A 105 -3.93 22.96 7.55
N TRP A 106 -4.66 22.01 8.13
CA TRP A 106 -4.13 20.94 8.97
C TRP A 106 -3.24 20.00 8.15
N SER A 107 -2.19 19.52 8.80
CA SER A 107 -1.38 18.43 8.28
C SER A 107 -2.16 17.10 8.37
N PRO A 108 -1.87 16.10 7.51
CA PRO A 108 -2.58 14.80 7.51
C PRO A 108 -2.59 14.02 8.83
N ASN A 109 -1.56 14.22 9.67
CA ASN A 109 -1.47 13.62 11.00
C ASN A 109 -2.09 14.50 12.09
N GLU A 110 -2.53 15.70 11.76
CA GLU A 110 -3.18 16.66 12.67
C GLU A 110 -2.31 17.08 13.88
N ASN A 111 -1.00 16.87 13.78
CA ASN A 111 -0.02 17.27 14.80
C ASN A 111 0.46 18.73 14.60
N LYS A 112 0.28 19.28 13.40
CA LYS A 112 0.62 20.66 13.03
C LYS A 112 -0.31 21.19 11.95
N PHE A 113 -0.29 22.49 11.71
CA PHE A 113 -0.99 23.14 10.61
C PHE A 113 -0.18 24.29 10.01
N ALA A 114 -0.47 24.66 8.77
CA ALA A 114 0.20 25.74 8.06
C ALA A 114 -0.75 26.91 7.84
N VAL A 115 -0.27 28.14 8.07
CA VAL A 115 -1.00 29.38 7.81
C VAL A 115 -0.24 30.23 6.80
N ALA A 116 -0.86 30.48 5.65
CA ALA A 116 -0.40 31.44 4.65
C ALA A 116 -0.74 32.87 5.07
N SER A 117 0.10 33.84 4.69
CA SER A 117 -0.11 35.24 5.06
C SER A 117 0.30 36.23 3.96
N GLY A 118 -0.34 37.40 3.98
CA GLY A 118 0.10 38.61 3.29
C GLY A 118 1.43 39.18 3.79
N ALA A 119 1.96 38.66 4.90
CA ALA A 119 3.27 39.03 5.44
C ALA A 119 4.44 38.38 4.67
N LYS A 120 4.17 37.76 3.51
CA LYS A 120 5.15 37.09 2.64
C LYS A 120 5.86 35.92 3.34
N LEU A 121 5.14 35.24 4.22
CA LEU A 121 5.65 34.10 4.96
C LEU A 121 4.54 33.07 5.20
N VAL A 122 4.95 31.85 5.56
CA VAL A 122 4.06 30.79 6.03
C VAL A 122 4.43 30.44 7.47
N CYS A 123 3.42 30.35 8.34
CA CYS A 123 3.58 29.90 9.72
C CYS A 123 3.27 28.41 9.82
N ILE A 124 4.24 27.61 10.23
CA ILE A 124 4.04 26.20 10.61
C ILE A 124 3.76 26.19 12.11
N CYS A 125 2.51 25.94 12.48
CA CYS A 125 2.05 25.99 13.86
C CYS A 125 1.93 24.58 14.42
N PHE A 126 2.41 24.39 15.64
CA PHE A 126 2.40 23.12 16.35
C PHE A 126 2.19 23.37 17.85
N PHE A 127 1.73 22.34 18.55
CA PHE A 127 1.43 22.44 19.97
C PHE A 127 2.63 21.99 20.79
N GLU A 128 3.05 22.79 21.77
CA GLU A 128 4.11 22.45 22.71
C GLU A 128 3.48 21.98 24.04
N GLU A 129 3.42 20.66 24.24
CA GLU A 129 2.79 20.06 25.42
C GLU A 129 3.44 20.51 26.74
N GLU A 130 4.76 20.75 26.75
CA GLU A 130 5.49 21.17 27.95
C GLU A 130 5.04 22.55 28.48
N HIS A 131 4.53 23.41 27.60
CA HIS A 131 4.19 24.80 27.90
C HIS A 131 2.70 25.12 27.71
N ASP A 132 1.89 24.14 27.25
CA ASP A 132 0.44 24.24 27.01
C ASP A 132 0.03 25.40 26.07
N TRP A 133 0.78 25.62 24.99
CA TRP A 133 0.49 26.69 24.02
C TRP A 133 0.87 26.31 22.58
N TRP A 134 0.33 27.07 21.63
CA TRP A 134 0.67 26.94 20.22
C TRP A 134 1.86 27.80 19.84
N ALA A 135 2.93 27.16 19.40
CA ALA A 135 4.10 27.80 18.84
C ALA A 135 4.03 27.84 17.31
N SER A 136 4.83 28.72 16.69
CA SER A 136 4.92 28.86 15.23
C SER A 136 6.37 28.93 14.75
N HIS A 137 6.70 28.26 13.65
CA HIS A 137 7.93 28.46 12.89
C HIS A 137 7.61 29.17 11.57
N HIS A 138 8.53 30.00 11.06
CA HIS A 138 8.27 30.85 9.89
C HIS A 138 9.11 30.44 8.68
N ILE A 139 8.45 30.25 7.54
CA ILE A 139 9.09 30.10 6.23
C ILE A 139 9.06 31.47 5.52
N LYS A 140 10.23 32.12 5.36
CA LYS A 140 10.36 33.52 4.91
C LYS A 140 10.94 33.67 3.50
N LYS A 141 10.66 32.74 2.59
CA LYS A 141 11.23 32.74 1.22
C LYS A 141 10.33 33.34 0.14
N HIS A 142 9.13 33.79 0.49
CA HIS A 142 8.20 34.36 -0.49
C HIS A 142 8.50 35.85 -0.73
N LYS A 143 8.32 36.29 -1.98
CA LYS A 143 8.52 37.71 -2.34
C LYS A 143 7.22 38.53 -2.27
N SER A 144 6.08 37.85 -2.21
CA SER A 144 4.74 38.44 -2.16
C SER A 144 3.82 37.61 -1.26
N THR A 145 2.54 38.00 -1.18
CA THR A 145 1.49 37.30 -0.42
C THR A 145 1.46 35.82 -0.76
N VAL A 146 1.39 34.96 0.25
CA VAL A 146 1.13 33.53 0.07
C VAL A 146 -0.38 33.36 -0.02
N LEU A 147 -0.87 32.71 -1.07
CA LEU A 147 -2.30 32.59 -1.36
C LEU A 147 -2.88 31.27 -0.84
N LYS A 148 -2.16 30.16 -1.00
CA LYS A 148 -2.63 28.84 -0.60
C LYS A 148 -1.49 27.96 -0.12
N VAL A 149 -1.84 27.01 0.75
CA VAL A 149 -0.94 25.97 1.29
C VAL A 149 -1.59 24.61 1.12
N ASP A 150 -0.80 23.60 0.78
CA ASP A 150 -1.27 22.23 0.75
C ASP A 150 -0.22 21.23 1.22
N TRP A 151 -0.63 20.33 2.10
CA TRP A 151 0.24 19.32 2.69
C TRP A 151 0.33 18.08 1.80
N HIS A 152 1.53 17.56 1.64
CA HIS A 152 1.75 16.24 1.07
C HIS A 152 1.25 15.16 2.06
N PRO A 153 0.76 14.00 1.58
CA PRO A 153 0.25 12.92 2.44
C PRO A 153 1.27 12.34 3.44
N ASN A 154 2.56 12.65 3.29
CA ASN A 154 3.62 12.22 4.21
C ASN A 154 3.76 13.10 5.45
N ASN A 155 2.93 14.14 5.60
CA ASN A 155 2.95 15.07 6.74
C ASN A 155 4.19 15.97 6.87
N LEU A 156 5.15 15.88 5.94
CA LEU A 156 6.42 16.61 6.01
C LEU A 156 6.49 17.70 4.95
N LEU A 157 6.19 17.35 3.71
CA LEU A 157 6.30 18.29 2.60
C LEU A 157 5.09 19.21 2.57
N LEU A 158 5.36 20.50 2.38
CA LEU A 158 4.34 21.53 2.25
C LEU A 158 4.53 22.26 0.93
N ALA A 159 3.50 22.21 0.08
CA ALA A 159 3.42 23.06 -1.08
C ALA A 159 2.79 24.41 -0.70
N THR A 160 3.25 25.47 -1.36
CA THR A 160 2.84 26.85 -1.13
C THR A 160 2.68 27.57 -2.46
N SER A 161 1.65 28.38 -2.61
CA SER A 161 1.41 29.20 -3.80
C SER A 161 1.44 30.68 -3.44
N SER A 162 1.95 31.55 -4.32
CA SER A 162 2.12 32.96 -4.01
C SER A 162 1.75 33.88 -5.17
N SER A 163 1.43 35.12 -4.82
CA SER A 163 1.28 36.23 -5.76
C SER A 163 2.60 36.68 -6.39
N ASP A 164 3.75 36.07 -6.03
CA ASP A 164 5.02 36.23 -6.75
C ASP A 164 5.16 35.29 -7.97
N TYR A 165 4.06 34.64 -8.34
CA TYR A 165 3.89 33.75 -9.50
C TYR A 165 4.59 32.40 -9.35
N LYS A 166 5.15 32.10 -8.17
CA LYS A 166 5.85 30.84 -7.91
C LYS A 166 5.01 29.90 -7.06
N VAL A 167 5.22 28.61 -7.30
CA VAL A 167 4.87 27.54 -6.36
C VAL A 167 6.16 26.99 -5.77
N ARG A 168 6.17 26.76 -4.45
CA ARG A 168 7.33 26.22 -3.75
C ARG A 168 6.93 25.05 -2.88
N VAL A 169 7.79 24.04 -2.83
CA VAL A 169 7.67 22.90 -1.91
C VAL A 169 8.76 23.02 -0.88
N PHE A 170 8.37 22.98 0.39
CA PHE A 170 9.27 23.06 1.53
C PHE A 170 9.23 21.78 2.34
N ASP A 171 10.32 21.53 3.07
CA ASP A 171 10.28 20.62 4.20
C ASP A 171 9.78 21.37 5.44
N ALA A 172 8.60 21.00 5.92
CA ALA A 172 7.97 21.57 7.10
C ALA A 172 8.10 20.63 8.33
N TYR A 173 9.17 19.84 8.40
CA TYR A 173 9.55 19.07 9.58
C TYR A 173 9.71 19.96 10.82
N VAL A 174 9.08 19.53 11.91
CA VAL A 174 9.20 20.13 13.24
C VAL A 174 9.49 19.01 14.22
N LYS A 175 10.68 19.03 14.82
CA LYS A 175 11.18 17.97 15.73
C LYS A 175 10.22 17.63 16.87
N VAL A 176 9.60 18.65 17.48
CA VAL A 176 8.65 18.49 18.60
C VAL A 176 7.38 17.77 18.15
N ALA A 177 6.87 18.10 16.95
CA ALA A 177 5.61 17.55 16.46
C ALA A 177 5.77 16.21 15.72
N ASP A 178 6.85 16.04 14.95
CA ASP A 178 7.06 14.88 14.08
C ASP A 178 7.95 13.80 14.72
N GLY A 179 8.74 14.14 15.74
CA GLY A 179 9.67 13.22 16.40
C GLY A 179 11.05 13.16 15.74
N ARG A 180 12.03 12.56 16.44
CA ARG A 180 13.46 12.59 16.03
C ARG A 180 13.82 11.62 14.91
N ASN A 181 13.08 10.53 14.75
CA ASN A 181 13.46 9.39 13.91
C ASN A 181 12.66 9.33 12.60
N VAL A 182 12.23 10.49 12.07
CA VAL A 182 11.44 10.53 10.82
C VAL A 182 12.37 10.58 9.61
N GLN A 183 12.18 9.66 8.67
CA GLN A 183 12.90 9.65 7.41
C GLN A 183 12.39 10.78 6.51
N ARG A 184 13.30 11.72 6.15
CA ARG A 184 12.99 12.86 5.29
C ARG A 184 13.24 12.48 3.83
N PRO A 185 12.24 12.60 2.92
CA PRO A 185 12.35 12.10 1.54
C PRO A 185 13.51 12.67 0.72
N TYR A 186 13.89 13.92 1.02
CA TYR A 186 14.96 14.64 0.31
C TYR A 186 16.16 14.96 1.22
N GLY A 187 16.35 14.18 2.29
CA GLY A 187 17.42 14.38 3.26
C GLY A 187 17.24 15.62 4.14
N GLU A 188 18.32 16.03 4.81
CA GLU A 188 18.28 17.16 5.74
C GLU A 188 18.44 18.50 5.02
N ILE A 189 17.31 19.11 4.69
CA ILE A 189 17.26 20.46 4.11
C ILE A 189 17.05 21.48 5.25
N PRO A 190 17.79 22.61 5.30
CA PRO A 190 17.58 23.63 6.31
C PRO A 190 16.14 24.16 6.30
N PHE A 191 15.53 24.31 7.48
CA PHE A 191 14.13 24.74 7.59
C PHE A 191 13.88 26.05 6.85
N GLY A 192 12.81 26.06 6.06
CA GLY A 192 12.41 27.21 5.24
C GLY A 192 13.20 27.41 3.95
N GLN A 193 14.10 26.50 3.57
CA GLN A 193 14.64 26.47 2.20
C GLN A 193 13.72 25.65 1.28
N PRO A 194 13.43 26.14 0.06
CA PRO A 194 12.59 25.40 -0.87
C PRO A 194 13.36 24.19 -1.40
N ILE A 195 12.70 23.03 -1.42
CA ILE A 195 13.17 21.82 -2.09
C ILE A 195 12.97 21.98 -3.60
N PHE A 196 11.78 22.46 -3.98
CA PHE A 196 11.41 22.73 -5.36
C PHE A 196 10.83 24.14 -5.47
N GLU A 197 11.15 24.81 -6.57
CA GLU A 197 10.52 26.06 -6.99
C GLU A 197 10.05 25.90 -8.44
N PHE A 198 8.80 26.28 -8.68
CA PHE A 198 8.11 26.17 -9.96
C PHE A 198 7.78 27.57 -10.48
N ASP A 199 8.02 27.80 -11.77
CA ASP A 199 7.93 29.09 -12.45
C ASP A 199 7.07 29.07 -13.72
N GLN A 200 6.27 28.02 -13.89
CA GLN A 200 5.43 27.82 -15.06
C GLN A 200 4.21 28.77 -15.11
N CYS A 201 3.92 29.44 -13.99
CA CYS A 201 2.86 30.43 -13.85
C CYS A 201 3.38 31.84 -14.11
N ALA A 202 2.62 32.63 -14.87
CA ALA A 202 2.96 34.02 -15.19
C ALA A 202 2.09 35.06 -14.44
N SER A 203 1.31 34.60 -13.47
CA SER A 203 0.40 35.44 -12.66
C SER A 203 0.14 34.79 -11.31
N TRP A 204 -0.69 35.41 -10.47
CA TRP A 204 -1.01 34.95 -9.10
C TRP A 204 -1.48 33.50 -9.10
N VAL A 205 -0.88 32.66 -8.26
CA VAL A 205 -1.22 31.23 -8.19
C VAL A 205 -2.31 30.98 -7.15
N HIS A 206 -3.56 30.91 -7.61
CA HIS A 206 -4.74 30.83 -6.74
C HIS A 206 -4.97 29.42 -6.19
N ALA A 207 -4.80 28.39 -7.03
CA ALA A 207 -5.09 27.02 -6.64
C ALA A 207 -3.84 26.18 -6.53
N LEU A 208 -3.86 25.25 -5.57
CA LEU A 208 -2.76 24.36 -5.24
C LEU A 208 -3.31 23.09 -4.61
N LYS A 209 -2.94 21.92 -5.14
CA LYS A 209 -3.38 20.64 -4.60
C LYS A 209 -2.41 19.49 -4.89
N TRP A 210 -2.03 18.73 -3.87
CA TRP A 210 -1.40 17.43 -3.99
C TRP A 210 -2.41 16.36 -4.41
N SER A 211 -1.94 15.38 -5.17
CA SER A 211 -2.67 14.13 -5.38
C SER A 211 -2.71 13.28 -4.10
N ALA A 212 -3.62 12.30 -4.06
CA ALA A 212 -3.82 11.49 -2.86
C ALA A 212 -2.57 10.68 -2.48
N SER A 213 -1.83 10.20 -3.49
CA SER A 213 -0.54 9.52 -3.30
C SER A 213 0.62 10.48 -2.97
N GLY A 214 0.47 11.77 -3.32
CA GLY A 214 1.54 12.75 -3.25
C GLY A 214 2.52 12.70 -4.43
N SER A 215 2.29 11.83 -5.41
CA SER A 215 3.15 11.75 -6.60
C SER A 215 2.99 12.93 -7.55
N ARG A 216 1.94 13.74 -7.40
CA ARG A 216 1.65 14.87 -8.28
C ARG A 216 1.19 16.11 -7.52
N LEU A 217 1.59 17.28 -8.01
CA LEU A 217 1.16 18.59 -7.51
C LEU A 217 0.53 19.38 -8.65
N GLY A 218 -0.76 19.67 -8.54
CA GLY A 218 -1.49 20.54 -9.46
C GLY A 218 -1.56 21.96 -8.93
N PHE A 219 -1.36 22.95 -9.80
CA PHE A 219 -1.47 24.36 -9.43
C PHE A 219 -1.93 25.21 -10.62
N SER A 220 -2.74 26.22 -10.35
CA SER A 220 -3.27 27.10 -11.40
C SER A 220 -3.13 28.57 -11.06
N SER A 221 -2.87 29.37 -12.10
CA SER A 221 -2.66 30.81 -11.98
C SER A 221 -3.78 31.64 -12.62
N HIS A 222 -3.81 32.92 -12.26
CA HIS A 222 -4.81 33.89 -12.69
C HIS A 222 -4.78 34.17 -14.20
N ASP A 223 -3.76 33.71 -14.92
CA ASP A 223 -3.70 33.74 -16.36
C ASP A 223 -4.44 32.55 -17.02
N SER A 224 -5.25 31.77 -16.30
CA SER A 224 -5.92 30.56 -16.82
C SER A 224 -4.93 29.47 -17.27
N THR A 225 -3.75 29.41 -16.65
CA THR A 225 -2.83 28.29 -16.81
C THR A 225 -3.03 27.29 -15.67
N LEU A 226 -3.18 26.01 -16.00
CA LEU A 226 -2.98 24.89 -15.07
C LEU A 226 -1.61 24.28 -15.35
N ALA A 227 -0.86 23.96 -14.30
CA ALA A 227 0.34 23.16 -14.38
C ALA A 227 0.25 21.97 -13.42
N VAL A 228 0.85 20.85 -13.83
CA VAL A 228 0.94 19.64 -13.02
C VAL A 228 2.39 19.19 -12.99
N ALA A 229 2.97 19.17 -11.80
CA ALA A 229 4.29 18.60 -11.54
C ALA A 229 4.13 17.12 -11.14
N ASP A 230 4.82 16.24 -11.85
CA ASP A 230 4.86 14.79 -11.59
C ASP A 230 6.22 14.40 -11.00
N PHE A 231 6.20 13.81 -9.81
CA PHE A 231 7.36 13.40 -9.04
C PHE A 231 7.75 11.93 -9.27
N SER A 232 7.04 11.19 -10.14
CA SER A 232 7.32 9.77 -10.38
C SER A 232 8.54 9.49 -11.27
N GLY A 233 9.07 10.51 -11.96
CA GLY A 233 10.01 10.38 -13.08
C GLY A 233 11.50 10.50 -12.76
N GLY A 234 11.91 10.55 -11.49
CA GLY A 234 13.32 10.70 -11.07
C GLY A 234 13.52 11.81 -10.03
N ASP A 235 14.77 12.30 -9.89
CA ASP A 235 15.16 13.28 -8.86
C ASP A 235 14.51 14.67 -9.01
N GLN A 236 14.11 15.04 -10.23
CA GLN A 236 13.40 16.29 -10.50
C GLN A 236 11.99 16.07 -11.06
N PRO A 237 11.00 16.83 -10.58
CA PRO A 237 9.63 16.71 -11.05
C PRO A 237 9.48 17.19 -12.50
N GLN A 238 8.74 16.43 -13.30
CA GLN A 238 8.39 16.79 -14.67
C GLN A 238 7.12 17.64 -14.65
N VAL A 239 7.17 18.84 -15.24
CA VAL A 239 6.04 19.77 -15.20
C VAL A 239 5.37 19.88 -16.56
N GLN A 240 4.06 19.63 -16.60
CA GLN A 240 3.23 19.86 -17.78
C GLN A 240 2.38 21.10 -17.58
N LYS A 241 2.34 21.95 -18.61
CA LYS A 241 1.55 23.18 -18.63
C LYS A 241 0.39 23.02 -19.60
N LEU A 242 -0.81 23.36 -19.15
CA LEU A 242 -2.04 23.39 -19.92
C LEU A 242 -2.66 24.78 -19.85
N ARG A 243 -2.77 25.45 -21.00
CA ARG A 243 -3.51 26.71 -21.11
C ARG A 243 -4.99 26.41 -21.26
N LEU A 244 -5.80 26.90 -20.34
CA LEU A 244 -7.24 26.75 -20.38
C LEU A 244 -7.87 27.90 -21.17
N ARG A 245 -8.98 27.61 -21.87
CA ARG A 245 -9.83 28.63 -22.51
C ARG A 245 -10.80 29.27 -21.51
N ASN A 246 -11.05 28.54 -20.43
CA ASN A 246 -11.84 28.90 -19.26
C ASN A 246 -11.26 30.10 -18.51
N LEU A 247 -12.11 30.77 -17.73
CA LEU A 247 -11.67 31.79 -16.79
C LEU A 247 -10.80 31.16 -15.68
N PRO A 248 -10.06 31.99 -14.92
CA PRO A 248 -9.07 31.45 -14.00
C PRO A 248 -9.68 30.56 -12.93
N LEU A 249 -8.97 29.47 -12.63
CA LEU A 249 -9.32 28.55 -11.56
C LEU A 249 -8.87 29.12 -10.21
N ARG A 250 -9.75 28.97 -9.21
CA ARG A 250 -9.59 29.40 -7.83
C ARG A 250 -9.17 28.26 -6.92
N ASP A 251 -9.65 27.04 -7.19
CA ASP A 251 -9.32 25.84 -6.43
C ASP A 251 -9.28 24.57 -7.30
N LEU A 252 -8.60 23.54 -6.80
CA LEU A 252 -8.37 22.26 -7.47
C LEU A 252 -8.62 21.09 -6.52
N LEU A 253 -9.11 19.99 -7.10
CA LEU A 253 -9.24 18.71 -6.42
C LEU A 253 -8.80 17.59 -7.37
N PHE A 254 -7.81 16.80 -6.97
CA PHE A 254 -7.58 15.50 -7.59
C PHE A 254 -8.73 14.56 -7.20
N VAL A 255 -9.50 14.10 -8.18
CA VAL A 255 -10.53 13.07 -7.99
C VAL A 255 -9.98 11.67 -8.25
N THR A 256 -8.93 11.57 -9.06
CA THR A 256 -8.04 10.41 -9.20
C THR A 256 -6.62 10.95 -9.42
N GLU A 257 -5.59 10.08 -9.43
CA GLU A 257 -4.22 10.50 -9.78
C GLU A 257 -4.10 11.10 -11.19
N ASN A 258 -5.03 10.76 -12.10
CA ASN A 258 -5.06 11.18 -13.49
C ASN A 258 -6.25 12.09 -13.82
N SER A 259 -6.95 12.63 -12.82
CA SER A 259 -8.13 13.45 -13.04
C SER A 259 -8.25 14.53 -11.98
N ILE A 260 -8.33 15.76 -12.45
CA ILE A 260 -8.43 16.97 -11.62
C ILE A 260 -9.76 17.64 -11.94
N VAL A 261 -10.50 18.03 -10.91
CA VAL A 261 -11.62 18.96 -11.01
C VAL A 261 -11.12 20.33 -10.59
N GLY A 262 -11.24 21.31 -11.49
CA GLY A 262 -10.96 22.70 -11.23
C GLY A 262 -12.24 23.50 -11.07
N VAL A 263 -12.23 24.49 -10.18
CA VAL A 263 -13.37 25.40 -9.96
C VAL A 263 -12.87 26.84 -9.90
N GLY A 264 -13.73 27.80 -10.22
CA GLY A 264 -13.36 29.22 -10.15
C GLY A 264 -14.38 30.14 -10.80
N HIS A 265 -13.88 31.09 -11.60
CA HIS A 265 -14.66 32.22 -12.11
C HIS A 265 -15.70 31.85 -13.18
N ASP A 266 -15.60 30.68 -13.80
CA ASP A 266 -16.63 30.19 -14.73
C ASP A 266 -17.91 29.72 -14.03
N CYS A 267 -17.93 29.68 -12.69
CA CYS A 267 -19.08 29.26 -11.89
C CYS A 267 -19.51 27.80 -12.12
N THR A 268 -18.66 26.98 -12.76
CA THR A 268 -18.90 25.56 -13.00
C THR A 268 -17.64 24.74 -12.72
N PRO A 269 -17.74 23.52 -12.17
CA PRO A 269 -16.61 22.61 -12.07
C PRO A 269 -16.19 22.09 -13.45
N ILE A 270 -14.90 22.16 -13.75
CA ILE A 270 -14.31 21.65 -14.99
C ILE A 270 -13.45 20.42 -14.71
N LEU A 271 -13.55 19.41 -15.59
CA LEU A 271 -12.79 18.17 -15.51
C LEU A 271 -11.60 18.22 -16.46
N ILE A 272 -10.44 17.86 -15.94
CA ILE A 272 -9.16 17.83 -16.65
C ILE A 272 -8.55 16.44 -16.41
N THR A 273 -8.25 15.71 -17.47
CA THR A 273 -7.80 14.31 -17.40
C THR A 273 -6.42 14.14 -18.02
N CYS A 274 -5.67 13.17 -17.50
CA CYS A 274 -4.39 12.73 -18.04
C CYS A 274 -4.60 11.42 -18.80
N ALA A 275 -4.40 11.44 -20.12
CA ALA A 275 -4.47 10.25 -20.96
C ALA A 275 -3.17 10.12 -21.76
N GLY A 276 -2.55 8.94 -21.75
CA GLY A 276 -1.25 8.73 -22.42
C GLY A 276 -0.13 9.62 -21.87
N GLY A 277 -0.23 10.04 -20.61
CA GLY A 277 0.73 10.94 -19.97
C GLY A 277 0.56 12.42 -20.31
N GLN A 278 -0.46 12.83 -21.07
CA GLN A 278 -0.74 14.23 -21.39
C GLN A 278 -2.03 14.72 -20.72
N TRP A 279 -1.96 15.90 -20.10
CA TRP A 279 -3.12 16.56 -19.50
C TRP A 279 -3.94 17.33 -20.54
N LYS A 280 -5.25 17.13 -20.53
CA LYS A 280 -6.21 17.82 -21.41
C LYS A 280 -7.48 18.21 -20.66
N LEU A 281 -8.12 19.29 -21.11
CA LEU A 281 -9.47 19.65 -20.68
C LEU A 281 -10.46 18.65 -21.28
N ASP A 282 -11.27 18.01 -20.42
CA ASP A 282 -12.24 16.99 -20.81
C ASP A 282 -13.65 17.57 -20.97
N GLY A 283 -14.03 18.51 -20.09
CA GLY A 283 -15.30 19.24 -20.21
C GLY A 283 -15.78 19.86 -18.89
N GLU A 284 -16.92 20.55 -18.96
CA GLU A 284 -17.62 21.10 -17.79
C GLU A 284 -18.56 20.04 -17.20
N LEU A 285 -18.69 20.03 -15.86
CA LEU A 285 -19.46 19.00 -15.15
C LEU A 285 -20.93 19.36 -14.93
N ASP A 286 -21.30 20.61 -15.18
CA ASP A 286 -22.63 21.17 -14.90
C ASP A 286 -23.52 21.31 -16.14
N LYS A 287 -22.98 21.05 -17.34
CA LYS A 287 -23.80 20.96 -18.54
C LYS A 287 -24.47 19.59 -18.58
N GLU A 288 -25.80 19.54 -18.51
CA GLU A 288 -26.52 18.36 -18.95
C GLU A 288 -26.07 18.07 -20.39
N SER A 289 -25.54 16.87 -20.63
CA SER A 289 -25.38 16.37 -21.99
C SER A 289 -26.75 16.44 -22.63
N GLY A 290 -26.93 17.36 -23.59
CA GLY A 290 -28.18 17.48 -24.35
C GLY A 290 -28.63 16.11 -24.84
N PRO A 291 -29.95 15.87 -24.96
CA PRO A 291 -30.49 14.54 -25.19
C PRO A 291 -29.82 13.89 -26.39
N ALA A 292 -28.99 12.89 -26.14
CA ALA A 292 -28.67 11.91 -27.15
C ALA A 292 -29.99 11.25 -27.52
N ALA A 293 -30.37 11.35 -28.80
CA ALA A 293 -31.54 10.66 -29.32
C ALA A 293 -31.38 9.15 -29.05
N GLY A 294 -32.10 8.64 -28.05
CA GLY A 294 -32.13 7.20 -27.75
C GLY A 294 -32.25 6.87 -26.26
N ALA A 295 -33.50 6.76 -25.81
CA ALA A 295 -34.01 5.88 -24.75
C ALA A 295 -33.36 5.87 -23.35
N GLY A 296 -34.13 6.26 -22.32
CA GLY A 296 -33.92 5.78 -20.95
C GLY A 296 -34.43 6.65 -19.79
N SER A 297 -35.74 6.64 -19.54
CA SER A 297 -36.38 6.87 -18.22
C SER A 297 -35.84 8.02 -17.34
N THR A 298 -36.14 9.26 -17.68
CA THR A 298 -36.16 10.37 -16.72
C THR A 298 -37.42 10.24 -15.85
N SER A 299 -37.29 10.24 -14.53
CA SER A 299 -38.43 10.08 -13.63
C SER A 299 -39.49 11.17 -13.87
N ALA A 300 -40.78 10.80 -13.84
CA ALA A 300 -41.90 11.71 -14.08
C ALA A 300 -41.89 12.95 -13.15
N ARG A 301 -41.25 12.85 -11.99
CA ARG A 301 -41.06 13.96 -11.03
C ARG A 301 -40.16 15.06 -11.56
N ASN A 302 -39.04 14.71 -12.22
CA ASN A 302 -38.13 15.68 -12.82
C ASN A 302 -38.77 16.40 -14.01
N VAL A 303 -39.62 15.69 -14.78
CA VAL A 303 -40.38 16.28 -15.89
C VAL A 303 -41.44 17.26 -15.38
N PHE A 304 -42.06 16.97 -14.23
CA PHE A 304 -43.04 17.86 -13.61
C PHE A 304 -42.41 19.11 -13.00
N GLN A 305 -41.30 18.99 -12.27
CA GLN A 305 -40.61 20.17 -11.70
C GLN A 305 -40.09 21.12 -12.78
N ASN A 306 -39.61 20.61 -13.91
CA ASN A 306 -39.13 21.46 -15.01
C ASN A 306 -40.25 22.09 -15.86
N LYS A 307 -41.52 21.68 -15.69
CA LYS A 307 -42.67 22.19 -16.48
C LYS A 307 -43.49 23.27 -15.79
N VAL A 308 -43.19 23.62 -14.53
CA VAL A 308 -44.00 24.60 -13.77
C VAL A 308 -43.63 26.06 -14.09
N ASP A 309 -42.46 26.34 -14.67
CA ASP A 309 -41.97 27.71 -14.91
C ASP A 309 -42.18 28.24 -16.35
N LEU A 310 -43.20 27.76 -17.07
CA LEU A 310 -43.60 28.31 -18.37
C LEU A 310 -44.62 29.44 -18.18
N GLY A 311 -44.19 30.56 -17.62
CA GLY A 311 -45.05 31.74 -17.51
C GLY A 311 -44.45 32.89 -16.72
N GLU A 312 -43.52 33.62 -17.32
CA GLU A 312 -43.40 35.09 -17.27
C GLU A 312 -42.08 35.50 -17.94
N SER A 313 -42.17 36.29 -19.01
CA SER A 313 -41.01 36.87 -19.68
C SER A 313 -40.40 37.98 -18.82
N LYS A 314 -39.50 37.62 -17.92
CA LYS A 314 -38.47 38.53 -17.39
C LYS A 314 -37.16 38.20 -18.10
N VAL A 315 -36.39 39.23 -18.43
CA VAL A 315 -35.04 39.06 -18.97
C VAL A 315 -34.22 38.33 -17.92
N ASP A 316 -33.90 37.06 -18.18
CA ASP A 316 -33.29 36.17 -17.21
C ASP A 316 -31.77 36.43 -17.18
N ILE A 317 -31.27 37.04 -16.11
CA ILE A 317 -29.83 37.32 -15.87
C ILE A 317 -29.13 36.07 -15.28
N LYS A 318 -29.84 34.95 -15.19
CA LYS A 318 -29.37 33.73 -14.53
C LYS A 318 -28.34 32.97 -15.40
N LEU A 319 -27.23 32.58 -14.80
CA LEU A 319 -26.23 31.73 -15.45
C LEU A 319 -26.81 30.33 -15.67
N PRO A 320 -26.38 29.60 -16.71
CA PRO A 320 -26.84 28.24 -17.00
C PRO A 320 -26.27 27.17 -16.05
N TYR A 321 -25.62 27.58 -14.96
CA TYR A 321 -24.92 26.72 -14.01
C TYR A 321 -25.64 26.71 -12.67
N VAL A 322 -25.42 25.69 -11.84
CA VAL A 322 -25.96 25.61 -10.48
C VAL A 322 -25.43 26.76 -9.64
N HIS A 323 -24.11 27.00 -9.70
CA HIS A 323 -23.54 28.18 -9.05
C HIS A 323 -23.77 29.43 -9.89
N GLN A 324 -24.23 30.49 -9.23
CA GLN A 324 -24.54 31.78 -9.87
C GLN A 324 -23.44 32.82 -9.70
N ASN A 325 -22.33 32.43 -9.06
CA ASN A 325 -21.14 33.25 -8.86
C ASN A 325 -19.90 32.35 -8.70
N CYS A 326 -18.72 32.97 -8.61
CA CYS A 326 -17.43 32.29 -8.52
C CYS A 326 -17.41 31.24 -7.41
N ILE A 327 -16.99 30.02 -7.76
CA ILE A 327 -16.78 28.93 -6.82
C ILE A 327 -15.45 29.16 -6.11
N THR A 328 -15.49 29.27 -4.79
CA THR A 328 -14.33 29.63 -3.96
C THR A 328 -13.55 28.41 -3.51
N THR A 329 -14.24 27.33 -3.19
CA THR A 329 -13.65 26.16 -2.53
C THR A 329 -14.20 24.86 -3.12
N ILE A 330 -13.34 23.86 -3.28
CA ILE A 330 -13.71 22.47 -3.61
C ILE A 330 -13.05 21.48 -2.65
N LEU A 331 -13.85 20.60 -2.05
CA LEU A 331 -13.40 19.61 -1.06
C LEU A 331 -13.91 18.21 -1.36
N PRO A 332 -13.11 17.15 -1.08
CA PRO A 332 -13.58 15.78 -1.19
C PRO A 332 -14.67 15.50 -0.14
N PHE A 333 -15.82 15.02 -0.59
CA PHE A 333 -16.96 14.69 0.27
C PHE A 333 -16.95 13.21 0.63
N LYS A 334 -16.83 12.33 -0.37
CA LYS A 334 -16.59 10.89 -0.18
C LYS A 334 -15.41 10.43 -1.01
N ALA A 335 -14.49 9.72 -0.38
CA ALA A 335 -13.32 9.17 -1.03
C ALA A 335 -12.96 7.79 -0.47
N THR A 336 -12.42 6.91 -1.31
CA THR A 336 -11.93 5.59 -0.91
C THR A 336 -10.67 5.26 -1.70
N GLY A 337 -9.58 4.92 -1.01
CA GLY A 337 -8.32 4.55 -1.67
C GLY A 337 -7.74 5.62 -2.60
N GLY A 338 -7.91 6.90 -2.29
CA GLY A 338 -7.42 8.01 -3.13
C GLY A 338 -8.32 8.38 -4.31
N VAL A 339 -9.46 7.69 -4.49
CA VAL A 339 -10.48 8.04 -5.49
C VAL A 339 -11.63 8.78 -4.82
N VAL A 340 -11.97 9.95 -5.33
CA VAL A 340 -13.09 10.77 -4.85
C VAL A 340 -14.35 10.41 -5.65
N SER A 341 -15.36 9.86 -4.97
CA SER A 341 -16.66 9.55 -5.59
C SER A 341 -17.63 10.73 -5.52
N ASP A 342 -17.56 11.52 -4.44
CA ASP A 342 -18.38 12.72 -4.26
C ASP A 342 -17.48 13.87 -3.82
N PHE A 343 -17.71 15.07 -4.33
CA PHE A 343 -17.05 16.29 -3.85
C PHE A 343 -18.07 17.38 -3.58
N SER A 344 -17.68 18.35 -2.76
CA SER A 344 -18.48 19.52 -2.43
C SER A 344 -17.83 20.78 -2.98
N THR A 345 -18.65 21.73 -3.41
CA THR A 345 -18.21 23.09 -3.76
C THR A 345 -19.00 24.12 -2.98
N SER A 346 -18.37 25.26 -2.70
CA SER A 346 -19.04 26.45 -2.18
C SER A 346 -18.69 27.66 -3.02
N GLY A 347 -19.61 28.63 -3.10
CA GLY A 347 -19.40 29.83 -3.91
C GLY A 347 -19.79 31.13 -3.23
N LEU A 348 -19.42 32.23 -3.89
CA LEU A 348 -19.83 33.59 -3.51
C LEU A 348 -21.34 33.84 -3.72
N ASP A 349 -22.06 32.86 -4.26
CA ASP A 349 -23.51 32.82 -4.39
C ASP A 349 -24.21 32.24 -3.16
N GLY A 350 -23.44 31.80 -2.15
CA GLY A 350 -24.00 31.30 -0.90
C GLY A 350 -24.43 29.83 -0.92
N ASN A 351 -24.21 29.15 -2.04
CA ASN A 351 -24.58 27.76 -2.22
C ASN A 351 -23.46 26.82 -1.78
N ILE A 352 -23.84 25.69 -1.18
CA ILE A 352 -23.02 24.49 -1.07
C ILE A 352 -23.66 23.43 -1.95
N VAL A 353 -22.86 22.84 -2.85
CA VAL A 353 -23.31 21.84 -3.81
C VAL A 353 -22.51 20.57 -3.65
N ILE A 354 -23.20 19.42 -3.56
CA ILE A 354 -22.57 18.10 -3.59
C ILE A 354 -22.73 17.50 -5.00
N TRP A 355 -21.58 17.13 -5.56
CA TRP A 355 -21.46 16.58 -6.90
C TRP A 355 -21.13 15.11 -6.82
N HIS A 356 -21.82 14.30 -7.63
CA HIS A 356 -21.48 12.90 -7.78
C HIS A 356 -20.54 12.72 -8.98
N VAL A 357 -19.31 12.27 -8.70
CA VAL A 357 -18.40 11.78 -9.71
C VAL A 357 -18.93 10.43 -10.14
N LYS A 358 -19.74 10.41 -11.23
CA LYS A 358 -19.95 9.17 -11.98
C LYS A 358 -18.54 8.66 -12.30
N PRO A 359 -18.11 7.51 -11.77
CA PRO A 359 -16.79 7.00 -12.09
C PRO A 359 -16.72 6.96 -13.61
N LEU A 360 -15.73 7.64 -14.20
CA LEU A 360 -15.53 7.60 -15.64
C LEU A 360 -15.39 6.12 -16.00
N GLU A 361 -16.47 5.57 -16.54
CA GLU A 361 -16.54 4.20 -16.99
C GLU A 361 -15.66 4.13 -18.23
N THR A 362 -14.36 3.92 -18.04
CA THR A 362 -13.52 3.35 -19.07
C THR A 362 -14.13 1.98 -19.38
N LYS A 363 -15.02 1.93 -20.38
CA LYS A 363 -15.81 0.77 -20.84
C LYS A 363 -15.00 -0.51 -21.10
N LYS A 364 -13.66 -0.44 -21.08
CA LYS A 364 -12.76 -1.58 -21.26
C LYS A 364 -12.09 -2.09 -19.98
N GLU A 365 -12.22 -1.39 -18.84
CA GLU A 365 -11.48 -1.74 -17.64
C GLU A 365 -12.30 -2.47 -16.58
N ASN A 366 -13.65 -2.43 -16.63
CA ASN A 366 -14.49 -2.96 -15.54
C ASN A 366 -15.60 -3.95 -15.98
N ILE A 367 -15.27 -4.99 -16.77
CA ILE A 367 -16.19 -6.14 -16.99
C ILE A 367 -16.63 -6.77 -15.65
N ASP A 368 -15.74 -6.74 -14.67
CA ASP A 368 -15.90 -7.26 -13.31
C ASP A 368 -17.03 -6.60 -12.51
N ARG A 369 -17.21 -5.29 -12.69
CA ARG A 369 -18.24 -4.49 -12.03
C ARG A 369 -19.63 -4.79 -12.61
N ILE A 370 -19.71 -5.12 -13.89
CA ILE A 370 -20.96 -5.49 -14.57
C ILE A 370 -21.43 -6.87 -14.08
N CYS A 371 -20.52 -7.85 -13.99
CA CYS A 371 -20.89 -9.23 -13.65
C CYS A 371 -21.47 -9.41 -12.24
N PHE A 372 -21.05 -8.63 -11.23
CA PHE A 372 -21.53 -8.79 -9.84
C PHE A 372 -22.59 -7.78 -9.39
N SER A 373 -22.61 -6.56 -9.95
CA SER A 373 -23.63 -5.56 -9.59
C SER A 373 -25.04 -5.94 -10.08
N LEU A 374 -25.12 -6.79 -11.10
CA LEU A 374 -26.36 -7.41 -11.56
C LEU A 374 -26.96 -8.43 -10.56
N VAL A 375 -26.17 -8.92 -9.59
CA VAL A 375 -26.62 -9.92 -8.61
C VAL A 375 -26.97 -9.28 -7.26
N CYS A 376 -26.15 -8.36 -6.73
CA CYS A 376 -26.49 -7.59 -5.51
C CYS A 376 -25.56 -6.37 -5.28
N LYS A 377 -26.12 -5.15 -5.30
CA LYS A 377 -25.39 -3.89 -5.06
C LYS A 377 -24.79 -3.79 -3.64
N ARG A 378 -25.47 -4.35 -2.63
CA ARG A 378 -25.01 -4.31 -1.22
C ARG A 378 -23.76 -5.17 -1.02
N LEU A 379 -23.73 -6.38 -1.59
CA LEU A 379 -22.56 -7.27 -1.54
C LEU A 379 -21.35 -6.67 -2.26
N TYR A 380 -21.55 -5.97 -3.38
CA TYR A 380 -20.45 -5.28 -4.07
C TYR A 380 -19.90 -4.08 -3.27
N ASN A 381 -20.76 -3.26 -2.67
CA ASN A 381 -20.33 -2.10 -1.88
C ASN A 381 -19.60 -2.51 -0.59
N GLU A 382 -20.02 -3.62 0.03
CA GLU A 382 -19.40 -4.18 1.22
C GLU A 382 -18.41 -5.33 0.90
N ARG A 383 -17.97 -5.46 -0.35
CA ARG A 383 -17.14 -6.61 -0.80
C ARG A 383 -15.89 -6.82 0.05
N ASP A 384 -15.26 -5.76 0.53
CA ASP A 384 -14.08 -5.84 1.40
C ASP A 384 -14.35 -6.52 2.76
N LYS A 385 -15.61 -6.64 3.18
CA LYS A 385 -16.01 -7.34 4.43
C LYS A 385 -16.23 -8.84 4.24
N TYR A 386 -16.62 -9.27 3.04
CA TYR A 386 -17.06 -10.65 2.79
C TYR A 386 -16.21 -11.38 1.75
N LEU A 387 -15.40 -10.65 0.98
CA LEU A 387 -14.61 -11.18 -0.12
C LEU A 387 -13.13 -11.05 0.23
N SER A 388 -12.47 -12.18 0.42
CA SER A 388 -11.03 -12.29 0.56
C SER A 388 -10.48 -13.01 -0.66
N PHE A 389 -9.44 -12.46 -1.28
CA PHE A 389 -8.72 -13.18 -2.33
C PHE A 389 -7.84 -14.23 -1.65
N ASN A 390 -8.04 -15.50 -2.01
CA ASN A 390 -7.02 -16.50 -1.72
C ASN A 390 -5.81 -16.17 -2.61
N THR A 391 -4.77 -15.66 -1.97
CA THR A 391 -3.54 -15.24 -2.64
C THR A 391 -2.47 -16.32 -2.63
N ASP A 392 -2.70 -17.48 -2.04
CA ASP A 392 -1.71 -18.55 -1.85
C ASP A 392 -1.17 -19.08 -3.19
N SER A 393 -1.99 -18.98 -4.24
CA SER A 393 -1.65 -19.31 -5.62
C SER A 393 -1.37 -18.09 -6.51
N ILE A 394 -1.30 -16.88 -5.94
CA ILE A 394 -1.02 -15.64 -6.68
C ILE A 394 0.47 -15.33 -6.65
N ASN A 395 1.04 -15.34 -7.85
CA ASN A 395 2.43 -15.10 -8.16
C ASN A 395 2.76 -13.59 -8.17
N ILE A 396 3.59 -13.14 -7.23
CA ILE A 396 4.01 -11.74 -7.08
C ILE A 396 5.47 -11.66 -7.58
N GLY A 397 5.72 -11.05 -8.74
CA GLY A 397 7.09 -10.96 -9.28
C GLY A 397 8.01 -10.12 -8.40
N GLY A 398 9.29 -10.49 -8.29
CA GLY A 398 10.23 -9.91 -7.32
C GLY A 398 10.72 -8.48 -7.53
N CYS A 399 11.69 -8.12 -6.69
CA CYS A 399 11.92 -6.75 -6.24
C CYS A 399 12.70 -5.86 -7.22
N ASP A 400 12.97 -6.34 -8.44
CA ASP A 400 13.47 -5.50 -9.52
C ASP A 400 12.53 -5.57 -10.72
N ASN A 401 11.90 -4.43 -10.97
CA ASN A 401 11.16 -4.02 -12.16
C ASN A 401 9.68 -4.39 -12.28
N VAL A 402 8.86 -3.33 -12.44
CA VAL A 402 7.99 -3.01 -13.61
C VAL A 402 6.88 -4.02 -14.03
N PHE A 403 6.86 -5.27 -13.56
CA PHE A 403 5.98 -6.31 -14.10
C PHE A 403 4.60 -6.45 -13.42
N ILE A 404 4.21 -5.56 -12.49
CA ILE A 404 2.78 -5.36 -12.18
C ILE A 404 2.03 -4.93 -13.47
N GLN A 405 2.70 -4.26 -14.41
CA GLN A 405 2.10 -3.92 -15.71
C GLN A 405 1.97 -5.12 -16.67
N TYR A 406 2.72 -6.21 -16.47
CA TYR A 406 2.76 -7.35 -17.40
C TYR A 406 1.93 -8.57 -16.97
N ASN A 407 1.49 -8.65 -15.71
CA ASN A 407 0.41 -9.56 -15.29
C ASN A 407 -1.00 -8.95 -15.48
N HIS A 408 -1.05 -7.67 -15.88
CA HIS A 408 -2.26 -6.96 -16.26
C HIS A 408 -3.00 -7.46 -17.55
N PRO A 409 -2.45 -8.31 -18.44
CA PRO A 409 -3.24 -8.85 -19.55
C PRO A 409 -4.20 -9.96 -19.13
N HIS A 410 -3.96 -10.66 -18.01
CA HIS A 410 -4.79 -11.82 -17.61
C HIS A 410 -5.69 -11.57 -16.38
N PHE A 411 -5.41 -10.55 -15.56
CA PHE A 411 -6.27 -10.21 -14.41
C PHE A 411 -6.60 -8.70 -14.42
N LYS A 412 -7.75 -8.33 -15.00
CA LYS A 412 -8.25 -6.95 -15.05
C LYS A 412 -9.50 -6.82 -14.18
N LEU A 413 -9.32 -6.76 -12.85
CA LEU A 413 -10.40 -6.46 -11.90
C LEU A 413 -10.09 -5.18 -11.09
N PRO A 414 -10.13 -3.97 -11.69
CA PRO A 414 -9.78 -2.72 -10.99
C PRO A 414 -10.63 -2.46 -9.75
N SER A 415 -11.87 -2.98 -9.74
CA SER A 415 -12.79 -2.84 -8.61
C SER A 415 -12.32 -3.55 -7.33
N TYR A 416 -11.41 -4.52 -7.48
CA TYR A 416 -10.92 -5.38 -6.41
C TYR A 416 -9.42 -5.22 -6.17
N ASP A 417 -8.76 -4.28 -6.85
CA ASP A 417 -7.31 -4.03 -6.74
C ASP A 417 -6.89 -3.69 -5.31
N SER A 418 -7.69 -2.93 -4.57
CA SER A 418 -7.42 -2.60 -3.16
C SER A 418 -7.53 -3.83 -2.24
N THR A 419 -8.50 -4.70 -2.47
CA THR A 419 -8.70 -5.95 -1.70
C THR A 419 -7.56 -6.92 -2.01
N LEU A 420 -7.19 -7.04 -3.28
CA LEU A 420 -6.08 -7.85 -3.75
C LEU A 420 -4.74 -7.35 -3.17
N ARG A 421 -4.47 -6.04 -3.23
CA ARG A 421 -3.28 -5.43 -2.62
C ARG A 421 -3.23 -5.63 -1.12
N ARG A 422 -4.36 -5.49 -0.41
CA ARG A 422 -4.44 -5.74 1.03
C ARG A 422 -4.13 -7.20 1.37
N SER A 423 -4.71 -8.14 0.61
CA SER A 423 -4.40 -9.57 0.76
C SER A 423 -2.93 -9.88 0.48
N ILE A 424 -2.33 -9.27 -0.55
CA ILE A 424 -0.90 -9.40 -0.86
C ILE A 424 -0.03 -8.82 0.26
N GLN A 425 -0.36 -7.63 0.77
CA GLN A 425 0.39 -6.96 1.84
C GLN A 425 0.25 -7.64 3.21
N SER A 426 -0.80 -8.45 3.41
CA SER A 426 -1.00 -9.25 4.62
C SER A 426 -0.26 -10.60 4.60
N LYS A 427 0.43 -10.95 3.51
CA LYS A 427 1.20 -12.20 3.44
C LYS A 427 2.43 -12.11 4.34
N ASN A 428 2.54 -13.06 5.27
CA ASN A 428 3.66 -13.19 6.20
C ASN A 428 4.53 -14.43 5.94
N ASP A 429 4.20 -15.22 4.90
CA ASP A 429 4.85 -16.49 4.56
C ASP A 429 5.23 -16.51 3.07
N CYS A 430 6.09 -15.57 2.68
CA CYS A 430 6.44 -15.35 1.27
C CYS A 430 7.72 -16.09 0.86
N ASN A 431 7.73 -16.56 -0.39
CA ASN A 431 8.88 -17.21 -1.02
C ASN A 431 9.77 -16.21 -1.77
N LEU A 432 11.08 -16.26 -1.58
CA LEU A 432 12.09 -15.52 -2.33
C LEU A 432 12.91 -16.46 -3.21
N TYR A 433 12.92 -16.23 -4.52
CA TYR A 433 13.68 -17.01 -5.50
C TYR A 433 14.88 -16.20 -6.02
N ILE A 434 16.10 -16.73 -5.93
CA ILE A 434 17.32 -16.11 -6.45
C ILE A 434 17.82 -16.97 -7.61
N SER A 435 17.82 -16.44 -8.85
CA SER A 435 18.20 -17.22 -10.04
C SER A 435 18.91 -16.42 -11.13
N SER A 436 19.75 -17.13 -11.90
CA SER A 436 20.41 -16.62 -13.11
C SER A 436 19.54 -16.76 -14.37
N ASP A 437 18.66 -17.76 -14.42
CA ASP A 437 17.79 -18.06 -15.57
C ASP A 437 16.35 -17.59 -15.31
N ILE A 438 15.79 -16.93 -16.32
CA ILE A 438 14.39 -16.51 -16.42
C ILE A 438 13.64 -17.67 -17.08
N ASP A 439 13.24 -18.69 -16.33
CA ASP A 439 12.28 -19.68 -16.84
C ASP A 439 11.68 -20.55 -15.74
N ILE A 440 11.35 -19.94 -14.60
CA ILE A 440 10.64 -20.65 -13.54
C ILE A 440 9.43 -19.80 -13.17
N SER A 441 8.26 -20.39 -13.38
CA SER A 441 6.94 -19.86 -13.02
C SER A 441 7.03 -19.19 -11.66
N LEU A 442 6.94 -17.86 -11.67
CA LEU A 442 7.40 -17.03 -10.57
C LEU A 442 6.63 -17.40 -9.26
N ASN A 443 7.29 -17.33 -8.12
CA ASN A 443 6.67 -17.40 -6.79
C ASN A 443 6.72 -15.99 -6.18
N ASP A 444 6.18 -15.80 -4.96
CA ASP A 444 5.88 -14.49 -4.33
C ASP A 444 6.94 -13.38 -4.42
N PHE A 445 8.23 -13.69 -4.56
CA PHE A 445 9.27 -12.75 -4.92
C PHE A 445 10.39 -13.47 -5.69
N SER A 446 10.91 -12.87 -6.76
CA SER A 446 12.05 -13.35 -7.56
C SER A 446 13.13 -12.28 -7.81
N PHE A 447 14.36 -12.48 -7.34
CA PHE A 447 15.51 -11.65 -7.70
C PHE A 447 16.33 -12.29 -8.82
N ARG A 448 16.74 -11.45 -9.78
CA ARG A 448 17.81 -11.82 -10.71
C ARG A 448 19.14 -11.72 -9.99
N TYR A 449 19.95 -12.75 -10.16
CA TYR A 449 21.27 -12.86 -9.57
C TYR A 449 22.19 -11.66 -9.89
N LYS A 450 22.06 -11.06 -11.09
CA LYS A 450 22.83 -9.86 -11.50
C LYS A 450 22.56 -8.61 -10.65
N ASN A 451 21.46 -8.58 -9.89
CA ASN A 451 21.09 -7.45 -9.06
C ASN A 451 21.21 -7.74 -7.56
N ILE A 452 21.72 -8.90 -7.13
CA ILE A 452 21.76 -9.24 -5.69
C ILE A 452 22.62 -8.26 -4.87
N LYS A 453 23.57 -7.57 -5.52
CA LYS A 453 24.40 -6.54 -4.91
C LYS A 453 23.62 -5.28 -4.50
N THR A 454 22.42 -5.04 -5.04
CA THR A 454 21.55 -3.92 -4.63
C THR A 454 20.70 -4.28 -3.41
N LEU A 455 20.61 -5.56 -3.05
CA LEU A 455 19.83 -5.99 -1.89
C LEU A 455 20.62 -5.79 -0.60
N GLU A 456 20.21 -4.81 0.21
CA GLU A 456 20.87 -4.48 1.48
C GLU A 456 20.40 -5.36 2.66
N SER A 457 19.16 -5.88 2.60
CA SER A 457 18.57 -6.76 3.63
C SER A 457 17.48 -7.66 3.04
N ILE A 458 17.22 -8.81 3.68
CA ILE A 458 16.08 -9.68 3.36
C ILE A 458 14.85 -9.14 4.12
N PRO A 459 13.75 -8.78 3.44
CA PRO A 459 12.53 -8.33 4.10
C PRO A 459 11.97 -9.32 5.12
N THR A 460 11.42 -8.80 6.22
CA THR A 460 10.99 -9.58 7.39
C THR A 460 9.79 -10.50 7.16
N PHE A 461 9.03 -10.31 6.07
CA PHE A 461 7.89 -11.15 5.69
C PHE A 461 8.29 -12.36 4.82
N ILE A 462 9.58 -12.52 4.53
CA ILE A 462 10.10 -13.64 3.74
C ILE A 462 10.51 -14.77 4.68
N THR A 463 9.91 -15.94 4.46
CA THR A 463 10.09 -17.15 5.25
C THR A 463 10.85 -18.22 4.48
N ASN A 464 10.68 -18.29 3.16
CA ASN A 464 11.27 -19.34 2.34
C ASN A 464 12.23 -18.73 1.32
N LEU A 465 13.50 -19.13 1.32
CA LEU A 465 14.50 -18.70 0.35
C LEU A 465 14.91 -19.86 -0.55
N ILE A 466 14.91 -19.66 -1.86
CA ILE A 466 15.31 -20.65 -2.86
C ILE A 466 16.40 -20.07 -3.74
N ILE A 467 17.55 -20.75 -3.80
CA ILE A 467 18.71 -20.37 -4.59
C ILE A 467 18.86 -21.35 -5.75
N SER A 468 18.75 -20.86 -6.98
CA SER A 468 18.81 -21.65 -8.21
C SER A 468 20.25 -22.02 -8.59
N VAL A 469 20.41 -23.22 -9.12
CA VAL A 469 21.71 -23.88 -9.35
C VAL A 469 22.24 -23.57 -10.74
N LYS A 470 22.96 -22.45 -10.92
CA LYS A 470 23.96 -22.30 -12.00
C LYS A 470 25.11 -21.38 -11.55
N VAL A 471 26.30 -21.98 -11.49
CA VAL A 471 27.65 -21.41 -11.34
C VAL A 471 27.71 -20.04 -10.65
N HIS A 472 27.87 -20.08 -9.33
CA HIS A 472 28.04 -18.89 -8.51
C HIS A 472 29.46 -18.33 -8.66
N ARG A 473 29.60 -17.00 -8.79
CA ARG A 473 30.86 -16.32 -8.45
C ARG A 473 30.98 -16.25 -6.92
N GLU A 474 32.20 -16.36 -6.40
CA GLU A 474 32.45 -16.46 -4.95
C GLU A 474 32.02 -15.17 -4.21
N ASP A 475 32.18 -14.01 -4.84
CA ASP A 475 31.83 -12.69 -4.29
C ASP A 475 30.31 -12.51 -4.10
N GLU A 476 29.50 -13.04 -5.01
CA GLU A 476 28.05 -12.96 -4.94
C GLU A 476 27.46 -13.95 -3.92
N SER A 477 28.12 -15.11 -3.75
CA SER A 477 27.75 -16.07 -2.72
C SER A 477 27.97 -15.49 -1.32
N GLU A 478 29.12 -14.87 -1.09
CA GLU A 478 29.43 -14.21 0.19
C GLU A 478 28.36 -13.19 0.58
N HIS A 479 27.91 -12.36 -0.37
CA HIS A 479 26.87 -11.35 -0.10
C HIS A 479 25.54 -11.99 0.31
N ILE A 480 25.09 -13.04 -0.40
CA ILE A 480 23.83 -13.73 -0.09
C ILE A 480 23.86 -14.33 1.33
N TYR A 481 24.94 -15.02 1.69
CA TYR A 481 25.02 -15.62 3.02
C TYR A 481 25.21 -14.58 4.12
N LYS A 482 25.87 -13.45 3.84
CA LYS A 482 25.91 -12.30 4.76
C LYS A 482 24.50 -11.75 5.02
N LEU A 483 23.66 -11.64 4.00
CA LEU A 483 22.26 -11.25 4.15
C LEU A 483 21.46 -12.28 4.96
N LEU A 484 21.64 -13.57 4.66
CA LEU A 484 21.02 -14.68 5.38
C LEU A 484 21.39 -14.68 6.86
N SER A 485 22.66 -14.52 7.20
CA SER A 485 23.14 -14.52 8.58
C SER A 485 22.50 -13.43 9.45
N LYS A 486 22.04 -12.33 8.84
CA LYS A 486 21.37 -11.21 9.49
C LYS A 486 19.85 -11.34 9.53
N SER A 487 19.27 -12.29 8.80
CA SER A 487 17.82 -12.45 8.73
C SER A 487 17.31 -13.26 9.93
N GLU A 488 16.23 -12.77 10.54
CA GLU A 488 15.50 -13.46 11.61
C GLU A 488 14.18 -14.10 11.13
N SER A 489 13.80 -13.87 9.86
CA SER A 489 12.52 -14.29 9.30
C SER A 489 12.61 -15.61 8.52
N VAL A 490 13.75 -15.91 7.88
CA VAL A 490 13.88 -17.10 7.02
C VAL A 490 13.80 -18.40 7.84
N ARG A 491 12.81 -19.23 7.52
CA ARG A 491 12.53 -20.55 8.09
C ARG A 491 12.95 -21.70 7.17
N GLN A 492 12.87 -21.54 5.86
CA GLN A 492 13.28 -22.56 4.89
C GLN A 492 14.33 -22.02 3.92
N LEU A 493 15.37 -22.81 3.67
CA LEU A 493 16.42 -22.53 2.69
C LEU A 493 16.58 -23.71 1.74
N ILE A 494 16.36 -23.48 0.45
CA ILE A 494 16.56 -24.45 -0.62
C ILE A 494 17.71 -24.01 -1.52
N GLY A 495 18.62 -24.93 -1.83
CA GLY A 495 19.76 -24.65 -2.71
C GLY A 495 20.96 -24.07 -1.97
N CYS A 496 21.16 -24.42 -0.70
CA CYS A 496 22.39 -24.08 0.00
C CYS A 496 23.57 -24.86 -0.60
N HIS A 497 24.62 -24.15 -1.02
CA HIS A 497 25.78 -24.74 -1.72
C HIS A 497 27.07 -24.71 -0.90
N THR A 498 27.12 -23.96 0.20
CA THR A 498 28.29 -23.87 1.09
C THR A 498 27.88 -23.50 2.51
N LEU A 499 28.65 -23.95 3.51
CA LEU A 499 28.50 -23.59 4.92
C LEU A 499 29.53 -22.54 5.39
N LYS A 500 30.45 -22.11 4.52
CA LYS A 500 31.57 -21.18 4.82
C LYS A 500 31.15 -19.92 5.58
N TYR A 501 29.98 -19.38 5.28
CA TYR A 501 29.51 -18.07 5.76
C TYR A 501 28.49 -18.15 6.92
N GLY A 502 28.13 -19.38 7.34
CA GLY A 502 27.13 -19.61 8.38
C GLY A 502 25.68 -19.52 7.90
N LEU A 503 24.77 -20.06 8.71
CA LEU A 503 23.34 -20.16 8.43
C LEU A 503 22.52 -19.35 9.46
N PRO A 504 21.33 -18.85 9.09
CA PRO A 504 20.45 -18.13 10.01
C PRO A 504 19.97 -19.02 11.17
N LYS A 505 19.88 -18.45 12.36
CA LYS A 505 19.44 -19.16 13.57
C LYS A 505 17.95 -19.54 13.53
N SER A 506 17.14 -18.82 12.76
CA SER A 506 15.70 -19.04 12.60
C SER A 506 15.35 -20.22 11.68
N LEU A 507 16.33 -20.88 11.07
CA LEU A 507 16.10 -21.90 10.05
C LEU A 507 15.53 -23.20 10.64
N GLU A 508 14.43 -23.66 10.06
CA GLU A 508 13.74 -24.90 10.41
C GLU A 508 13.89 -25.98 9.33
N SER A 509 14.09 -25.61 8.06
CA SER A 509 14.25 -26.56 6.94
C SER A 509 15.39 -26.16 6.01
N LEU A 510 16.27 -27.11 5.69
CA LEU A 510 17.44 -26.91 4.84
C LEU A 510 17.52 -27.98 3.74
N VAL A 511 17.71 -27.53 2.51
CA VAL A 511 17.97 -28.40 1.34
C VAL A 511 19.26 -27.94 0.67
N PHE A 512 20.26 -28.82 0.67
CA PHE A 512 21.52 -28.57 -0.03
C PHE A 512 21.38 -28.76 -1.54
N THR A 513 22.27 -28.13 -2.31
CA THR A 513 22.36 -28.35 -3.76
C THR A 513 22.83 -29.78 -4.09
N HIS A 514 22.60 -30.20 -5.33
CA HIS A 514 23.04 -31.51 -5.83
C HIS A 514 24.55 -31.73 -5.69
N ASP A 515 25.35 -30.65 -5.77
CA ASP A 515 26.81 -30.67 -5.76
C ASP A 515 27.44 -30.48 -4.37
N PHE A 516 26.64 -30.22 -3.33
CA PHE A 516 27.17 -29.99 -1.99
C PHE A 516 27.88 -31.23 -1.42
N ASN A 517 29.14 -31.05 -0.99
CA ASN A 517 29.95 -32.12 -0.40
C ASN A 517 30.96 -31.60 0.65
N GLU A 518 30.64 -30.49 1.34
CA GLU A 518 31.50 -29.97 2.41
C GLU A 518 31.34 -30.80 3.70
N PRO A 519 32.42 -31.00 4.48
CA PRO A 519 32.33 -31.72 5.75
C PRO A 519 31.54 -30.91 6.77
N LEU A 520 30.65 -31.58 7.49
CA LEU A 520 29.91 -30.98 8.58
C LEU A 520 30.78 -30.94 9.84
N VAL A 521 30.71 -29.86 10.59
CA VAL A 521 31.40 -29.69 11.87
C VAL A 521 30.40 -29.31 12.95
N ARG A 522 30.74 -29.54 14.22
CA ARG A 522 29.85 -29.23 15.33
C ARG A 522 29.47 -27.73 15.31
N GLY A 523 28.17 -27.44 15.25
CA GLY A 523 27.65 -26.07 15.17
C GLY A 523 27.49 -25.51 13.76
N SER A 524 27.79 -26.30 12.70
CA SER A 524 27.57 -25.87 11.31
C SER A 524 26.10 -25.80 10.92
N LEU A 525 25.22 -26.46 11.68
CA LEU A 525 23.77 -26.49 11.47
C LEU A 525 23.05 -25.78 12.64
N PRO A 526 21.96 -25.04 12.39
CA PRO A 526 21.18 -24.39 13.45
C PRO A 526 20.51 -25.40 14.41
N ASN A 527 20.49 -25.08 15.70
CA ASN A 527 19.89 -25.94 16.74
C ASN A 527 18.35 -26.09 16.64
N GLY A 528 17.68 -25.25 15.86
CA GLY A 528 16.22 -25.30 15.65
C GLY A 528 15.80 -26.08 14.40
N LEU A 529 16.76 -26.67 13.67
CA LEU A 529 16.53 -27.31 12.38
C LEU A 529 15.72 -28.61 12.53
N LYS A 530 14.57 -28.69 11.87
CA LYS A 530 13.66 -29.84 11.89
C LYS A 530 13.82 -30.75 10.67
N SER A 531 14.19 -30.18 9.52
CA SER A 531 14.25 -30.91 8.25
C SER A 531 15.56 -30.65 7.51
N LEU A 532 16.23 -31.72 7.06
CA LEU A 532 17.52 -31.65 6.38
C LEU A 532 17.58 -32.59 5.17
N HIS A 533 17.94 -32.06 4.00
CA HIS A 533 18.07 -32.81 2.76
C HIS A 533 19.44 -32.61 2.13
N PHE A 534 20.18 -33.70 1.94
CA PHE A 534 21.44 -33.73 1.21
C PHE A 534 21.22 -34.04 -0.27
N GLY A 535 21.99 -33.36 -1.13
CA GLY A 535 21.99 -33.60 -2.57
C GLY A 535 22.79 -34.84 -2.99
N VAL A 536 22.74 -35.12 -4.30
CA VAL A 536 23.24 -36.35 -4.94
C VAL A 536 24.72 -36.62 -4.75
N ARG A 537 25.57 -35.59 -4.58
CA ARG A 537 27.03 -35.74 -4.47
C ARG A 537 27.56 -35.75 -3.03
N PHE A 538 26.72 -35.66 -2.01
CA PHE A 538 27.19 -35.65 -0.63
C PHE A 538 27.76 -37.02 -0.24
N ASN A 539 29.02 -37.05 0.19
CA ASN A 539 29.75 -38.27 0.58
C ASN A 539 30.76 -37.99 1.71
N GLN A 540 30.47 -37.03 2.59
CA GLN A 540 31.31 -36.78 3.76
C GLN A 540 30.88 -37.66 4.94
N PRO A 541 31.84 -38.14 5.76
CA PRO A 541 31.51 -38.92 6.95
C PRO A 541 30.75 -38.06 7.96
N LEU A 542 29.68 -38.60 8.53
CA LEU A 542 28.96 -37.99 9.65
C LEU A 542 29.58 -38.49 10.95
N GLN A 543 29.89 -37.60 11.89
CA GLN A 543 30.33 -37.97 13.23
C GLN A 543 29.17 -37.85 14.22
N LYS A 544 29.29 -38.57 15.34
CA LYS A 544 28.32 -38.52 16.44
C LYS A 544 28.14 -37.08 16.96
N GLY A 545 26.88 -36.64 17.07
CA GLY A 545 26.52 -35.34 17.64
C GLY A 545 26.70 -34.13 16.72
N ILE A 546 26.92 -34.35 15.41
CA ILE A 546 26.95 -33.27 14.41
C ILE A 546 25.54 -32.82 14.02
N LEU A 547 24.60 -33.76 13.90
CA LEU A 547 23.21 -33.46 13.58
C LEU A 547 22.49 -32.93 14.84
N PRO A 548 21.65 -31.88 14.73
CA PRO A 548 20.93 -31.32 15.88
C PRO A 548 19.81 -32.26 16.38
N GLU A 549 19.60 -32.31 17.69
CA GLU A 549 18.51 -33.10 18.34
C GLU A 549 17.11 -32.50 18.13
N SER A 550 16.98 -31.41 17.37
CA SER A 550 15.69 -30.89 16.89
C SER A 550 15.23 -31.57 15.60
N LEU A 551 16.11 -32.34 14.93
CA LEU A 551 15.88 -32.85 13.59
C LEU A 551 14.87 -34.01 13.60
N SER A 552 13.77 -33.84 12.86
CA SER A 552 12.70 -34.84 12.73
C SER A 552 12.70 -35.53 11.37
N SER A 553 13.24 -34.89 10.32
CA SER A 553 13.32 -35.44 8.97
C SER A 553 14.72 -35.30 8.38
N LEU A 554 15.25 -36.40 7.86
CA LEU A 554 16.57 -36.46 7.21
C LEU A 554 16.49 -37.22 5.89
N ALA A 555 17.08 -36.66 4.85
CA ALA A 555 17.14 -37.29 3.53
C ALA A 555 18.54 -37.24 2.92
N PHE A 556 18.96 -38.37 2.36
CA PHE A 556 20.09 -38.47 1.45
C PHE A 556 19.57 -38.88 0.08
N CYS A 557 19.64 -37.94 -0.87
CA CYS A 557 19.24 -38.18 -2.24
C CYS A 557 20.45 -38.66 -3.05
N GLY A 558 20.25 -39.63 -3.96
CA GLY A 558 21.28 -40.23 -4.80
C GLY A 558 22.23 -41.21 -4.09
N GLY A 559 23.05 -41.92 -4.86
CA GLY A 559 23.92 -42.99 -4.37
C GLY A 559 25.35 -42.59 -3.94
N ALA A 560 25.68 -41.31 -3.77
CA ALA A 560 27.04 -40.93 -3.38
C ALA A 560 27.34 -41.20 -1.90
N PHE A 561 26.37 -41.05 -1.01
CA PHE A 561 26.57 -41.27 0.42
C PHE A 561 26.59 -42.78 0.72
N GLN A 562 27.77 -43.31 1.09
CA GLN A 562 27.97 -44.74 1.35
C GLN A 562 28.69 -45.00 2.68
N HIS A 563 28.64 -44.06 3.62
CA HIS A 563 29.22 -44.24 4.95
C HIS A 563 28.28 -45.04 5.85
N VAL A 564 28.83 -45.93 6.67
CA VAL A 564 28.06 -46.75 7.61
C VAL A 564 27.53 -45.90 8.76
N PHE A 565 26.24 -46.01 9.06
CA PHE A 565 25.66 -45.43 10.27
C PHE A 565 26.04 -46.24 11.51
N GLU A 566 26.83 -45.65 12.41
CA GLU A 566 27.11 -46.19 13.74
C GLU A 566 25.99 -45.79 14.74
N PRO A 567 25.77 -46.58 15.81
CA PRO A 567 24.79 -46.26 16.84
C PRO A 567 24.98 -44.86 17.46
N GLY A 568 23.90 -44.08 17.46
CA GLY A 568 23.89 -42.70 18.00
C GLY A 568 24.43 -41.62 17.05
N MET A 569 24.70 -41.93 15.78
CA MET A 569 25.01 -40.92 14.76
C MET A 569 23.78 -40.13 14.31
N LEU A 570 22.63 -40.80 14.25
CA LEU A 570 21.34 -40.17 13.96
C LEU A 570 20.72 -39.65 15.27
N PRO A 571 20.11 -38.45 15.27
CA PRO A 571 19.51 -37.87 16.47
C PRO A 571 18.28 -38.67 16.92
N SER A 572 18.02 -38.65 18.22
CA SER A 572 16.93 -39.42 18.84
C SER A 572 15.54 -38.91 18.44
N SER A 573 15.44 -37.63 18.09
CA SER A 573 14.24 -36.94 17.61
C SER A 573 13.80 -37.34 16.20
N LEU A 574 14.61 -38.10 15.46
CA LEU A 574 14.38 -38.37 14.05
C LEU A 574 13.19 -39.32 13.86
N LYS A 575 12.19 -38.87 13.09
CA LYS A 575 10.97 -39.61 12.77
C LYS A 575 10.96 -40.15 11.35
N THR A 576 11.59 -39.42 10.43
CA THR A 576 11.54 -39.71 9.00
C THR A 576 12.95 -39.78 8.42
N LEU A 577 13.25 -40.89 7.74
CA LEU A 577 14.52 -41.11 7.06
C LEU A 577 14.32 -41.52 5.60
N PHE A 578 14.97 -40.79 4.70
CA PHE A 578 15.05 -41.14 3.28
C PHE A 578 16.48 -41.49 2.90
N LEU A 579 16.66 -42.68 2.36
CA LEU A 579 17.93 -43.18 1.85
C LEU A 579 17.67 -43.73 0.45
N THR A 580 18.34 -43.17 -0.55
CA THR A 580 18.26 -43.65 -1.93
C THR A 580 19.60 -44.18 -2.39
N GLU A 581 19.59 -45.28 -3.13
CA GLU A 581 20.78 -45.99 -3.63
C GLU A 581 21.85 -46.31 -2.55
N TYR A 582 21.44 -46.46 -1.29
CA TYR A 582 22.35 -46.75 -0.17
C TYR A 582 22.76 -48.22 -0.17
N THR A 583 24.05 -48.53 -0.25
CA THR A 583 24.55 -49.89 -0.47
C THR A 583 25.10 -50.57 0.78
N GLN A 584 25.28 -49.84 1.88
CA GLN A 584 25.78 -50.41 3.13
C GLN A 584 24.67 -51.09 3.93
N THR A 585 25.06 -51.95 4.87
CA THR A 585 24.12 -52.60 5.80
C THR A 585 23.96 -51.77 7.08
N PHE A 586 22.76 -51.82 7.67
CA PHE A 586 22.52 -51.20 8.97
C PHE A 586 23.07 -52.09 10.09
N LYS A 587 23.76 -51.46 11.05
CA LYS A 587 24.11 -52.08 12.33
C LYS A 587 22.94 -52.01 13.30
N MET A 588 22.90 -52.93 14.26
CA MET A 588 21.93 -52.89 15.35
C MET A 588 22.04 -51.56 16.12
N GLY A 589 20.94 -50.85 16.30
CA GLY A 589 20.91 -49.54 16.97
C GLY A 589 21.40 -48.36 16.14
N ALA A 590 21.70 -48.56 14.84
CA ALA A 590 22.05 -47.45 13.94
C ALA A 590 20.86 -46.55 13.62
N LEU A 591 19.65 -47.13 13.54
CA LEU A 591 18.41 -46.39 13.34
C LEU A 591 17.81 -45.99 14.70
N PRO A 592 17.33 -44.74 14.86
CA PRO A 592 16.78 -44.27 16.13
C PRO A 592 15.46 -44.94 16.48
N HIS A 593 15.23 -45.15 17.78
CA HIS A 593 14.07 -45.91 18.29
C HIS A 593 12.71 -45.24 18.09
N HIS A 594 12.67 -43.95 17.74
CA HIS A 594 11.43 -43.20 17.46
C HIS A 594 11.15 -43.03 15.97
N LEU A 595 11.88 -43.76 15.11
CA LEU A 595 11.68 -43.67 13.66
C LEU A 595 10.31 -44.24 13.28
N GLU A 596 9.49 -43.43 12.60
CA GLU A 596 8.12 -43.76 12.19
C GLU A 596 8.04 -44.06 10.69
N PHE A 597 8.86 -43.40 9.88
CA PHE A 597 8.86 -43.51 8.42
C PHE A 597 10.26 -43.77 7.89
N LEU A 598 10.40 -44.82 7.07
CA LEU A 598 11.63 -45.14 6.36
C LEU A 598 11.33 -45.31 4.87
N SER A 599 11.96 -44.49 4.03
CA SER A 599 12.04 -44.71 2.59
C SER A 599 13.44 -45.14 2.24
N TYR A 600 13.61 -46.40 1.82
CA TYR A 600 14.92 -46.99 1.57
C TYR A 600 14.93 -47.61 0.18
N SER A 601 15.68 -47.04 -0.75
CA SER A 601 16.09 -47.73 -1.99
C SER A 601 17.58 -47.99 -1.89
N GLY A 602 18.04 -49.23 -2.05
CA GLY A 602 19.42 -49.55 -1.70
C GLY A 602 19.77 -51.02 -1.80
N ALA A 603 20.80 -51.44 -1.06
CA ALA A 603 21.28 -52.81 -1.03
C ALA A 603 20.15 -53.79 -0.67
N ARG A 604 20.07 -54.85 -1.48
CA ARG A 604 19.11 -55.94 -1.32
C ARG A 604 19.72 -57.05 -0.46
N THR A 605 19.94 -56.74 0.81
CA THR A 605 20.48 -57.68 1.81
C THR A 605 19.38 -58.10 2.78
N VAL A 606 19.47 -59.33 3.29
CA VAL A 606 18.58 -59.81 4.36
C VAL A 606 18.94 -59.06 5.64
N LEU A 607 17.94 -58.47 6.31
CA LEU A 607 18.13 -57.81 7.60
C LEU A 607 18.00 -58.83 8.74
N ALA A 608 18.88 -58.73 9.73
CA ALA A 608 18.71 -59.45 10.99
C ALA A 608 17.54 -58.87 11.80
N LYS A 609 16.92 -59.72 12.63
CA LYS A 609 15.82 -59.32 13.53
C LYS A 609 16.26 -58.17 14.45
N GLY A 610 15.41 -57.16 14.61
CA GLY A 610 15.63 -56.02 15.50
C GLY A 610 16.50 -54.88 14.94
N ILE A 611 16.93 -54.94 13.67
CA ILE A 611 17.60 -53.81 13.01
C ILE A 611 16.63 -52.65 12.78
N LEU A 612 15.41 -52.96 12.34
CA LEU A 612 14.37 -51.96 12.14
C LEU A 612 13.62 -51.69 13.46
N PRO A 613 13.44 -50.42 13.85
CA PRO A 613 12.62 -50.06 15.00
C PRO A 613 11.17 -50.51 14.85
N THR A 614 10.58 -51.02 15.94
CA THR A 614 9.17 -51.47 15.98
C THR A 614 8.16 -50.32 15.88
N THR A 615 8.62 -49.07 15.98
CA THR A 615 7.82 -47.84 15.83
C THR A 615 7.55 -47.47 14.37
N ILE A 616 8.12 -48.18 13.41
CA ILE A 616 7.90 -47.88 11.99
C ILE A 616 6.44 -48.16 11.61
N HIS A 617 5.76 -47.12 11.14
CA HIS A 617 4.42 -47.18 10.60
C HIS A 617 4.41 -47.25 9.07
N THR A 618 5.45 -46.73 8.41
CA THR A 618 5.51 -46.66 6.96
C THR A 618 6.89 -47.04 6.44
N LEU A 619 6.93 -48.03 5.56
CA LEU A 619 8.13 -48.49 4.89
C LEU A 619 7.94 -48.38 3.37
N ARG A 620 8.71 -47.51 2.71
CA ARG A 620 8.62 -47.26 1.27
C ARG A 620 9.89 -47.62 0.53
N MET A 621 9.70 -48.05 -0.71
CA MET A 621 10.74 -48.47 -1.65
C MET A 621 11.65 -49.61 -1.16
N ALA A 622 11.28 -50.28 -0.06
CA ALA A 622 12.14 -51.29 0.53
C ALA A 622 12.32 -52.51 -0.40
N PRO A 623 13.51 -53.14 -0.40
CA PRO A 623 13.72 -54.41 -1.07
C PRO A 623 12.72 -55.47 -0.62
N ASP A 624 12.11 -56.18 -1.57
CA ASP A 624 11.23 -57.34 -1.31
C ASP A 624 11.91 -58.45 -0.49
N ILE A 625 13.25 -58.57 -0.58
CA ILE A 625 14.02 -59.54 0.21
C ILE A 625 13.96 -59.27 1.72
N TRP A 626 13.57 -58.07 2.17
CA TRP A 626 13.39 -57.80 3.59
C TRP A 626 12.21 -58.59 4.16
N ILE A 627 11.19 -58.90 3.35
CA ILE A 627 10.05 -59.73 3.75
C ILE A 627 10.43 -61.21 3.92
N GLN A 628 11.52 -61.65 3.29
CA GLN A 628 12.03 -63.00 3.52
C GLN A 628 12.73 -63.14 4.88
N GLY A 629 13.08 -62.02 5.54
CA GLY A 629 13.53 -62.01 6.93
C GLY A 629 12.35 -61.87 7.91
N ASP A 630 12.53 -62.35 9.14
CA ASP A 630 11.57 -62.15 10.25
C ASP A 630 11.43 -60.66 10.61
N LEU A 631 10.64 -59.92 9.83
CA LEU A 631 10.28 -58.52 10.07
C LEU A 631 9.21 -58.43 11.17
N ASP A 632 9.65 -58.16 12.40
CA ASP A 632 8.78 -57.92 13.55
C ASP A 632 8.42 -56.43 13.66
N LEU A 633 7.43 -55.99 12.87
CA LEU A 633 6.96 -54.60 12.79
C LEU A 633 5.46 -54.49 13.12
N PRO A 634 5.07 -54.56 14.41
CA PRO A 634 3.66 -54.65 14.82
C PRO A 634 2.84 -53.38 14.53
N ASN A 635 3.49 -52.23 14.30
CA ASN A 635 2.84 -50.95 14.06
C ASN A 635 2.78 -50.55 12.58
N LEU A 636 3.19 -51.43 11.66
CA LEU A 636 3.27 -51.13 10.24
C LEU A 636 1.88 -50.97 9.62
N LYS A 637 1.68 -49.84 8.90
CA LYS A 637 0.40 -49.46 8.26
C LYS A 637 0.51 -49.30 6.74
N ASP A 638 1.66 -48.87 6.22
CA ASP A 638 1.91 -48.67 4.78
C ASP A 638 3.23 -49.34 4.38
N LEU A 639 3.16 -50.28 3.44
CA LEU A 639 4.30 -51.02 2.92
C LEU A 639 4.33 -50.94 1.39
N ARG A 640 5.39 -50.33 0.85
CA ARG A 640 5.64 -50.28 -0.60
C ARG A 640 7.03 -50.83 -0.90
N LEU A 641 7.08 -51.91 -1.66
CA LEU A 641 8.32 -52.59 -2.02
C LEU A 641 8.76 -52.26 -3.44
N THR A 642 10.07 -52.31 -3.69
CA THR A 642 10.62 -52.32 -5.04
C THR A 642 10.94 -53.73 -5.48
N PHE A 643 10.28 -54.20 -6.54
CA PHE A 643 10.54 -55.48 -7.19
C PHE A 643 11.44 -55.29 -8.41
N ARG A 644 12.35 -56.23 -8.69
CA ARG A 644 12.94 -56.32 -10.04
C ARG A 644 11.93 -56.97 -10.98
N ALA A 645 11.76 -56.41 -12.17
CA ALA A 645 11.22 -57.14 -13.32
C ALA A 645 12.21 -58.24 -13.72
N ASN A 646 12.19 -59.38 -13.02
CA ASN A 646 12.60 -60.72 -13.47
C ASN A 646 12.53 -61.79 -12.37
N SER A 647 11.46 -61.80 -11.59
CA SER A 647 11.12 -62.97 -10.76
C SER A 647 9.62 -63.06 -10.51
N LEU A 648 8.86 -63.23 -11.60
CA LEU A 648 7.54 -63.83 -11.51
C LEU A 648 7.73 -65.33 -11.26
N ALA A 649 7.40 -65.78 -10.05
CA ALA A 649 6.57 -66.96 -9.80
C ALA A 649 6.72 -67.44 -8.36
N ARG A 650 5.55 -67.68 -7.74
CA ARG A 650 5.32 -68.54 -6.57
C ARG A 650 5.76 -67.99 -5.22
N CYS A 651 4.81 -67.37 -4.52
CA CYS A 651 4.17 -67.95 -3.32
C CYS A 651 3.58 -66.84 -2.45
N LEU A 652 2.25 -66.67 -2.49
CA LEU A 652 1.32 -66.51 -1.35
C LEU A 652 0.05 -65.70 -1.75
N PRO A 653 -1.12 -66.00 -1.15
CA PRO A 653 -2.45 -65.59 -1.64
C PRO A 653 -2.83 -64.16 -1.19
N PRO A 654 -3.92 -63.58 -1.73
CA PRO A 654 -4.23 -62.17 -1.53
C PRO A 654 -4.75 -61.94 -0.11
N LEU A 655 -4.17 -60.97 0.60
CA LEU A 655 -4.77 -60.43 1.81
C LEU A 655 -5.41 -59.08 1.51
N GLN A 656 -6.70 -59.03 1.79
CA GLN A 656 -7.65 -57.94 1.67
C GLN A 656 -7.43 -56.87 2.75
N ILE A 657 -7.66 -55.62 2.33
CA ILE A 657 -7.88 -54.35 3.06
C ILE A 657 -6.67 -53.73 3.76
#